data_AF-A0A367IIK7-F1
#
_entry.id   AF-A0A367IIK7-F1
#
_cell.length_a   1.000
_cell.length_b   1.000
_cell.length_c   1.000
_cell.angle_alpha   90.00
_cell.angle_beta   90.00
_cell.angle_gamma   90.00
#
_symmetry.space_group_name_H-M   'P 1'
#
loop_
_entity.id
_entity.type
_entity.pdbx_description
1 polymer ?
#
loop_
_entity_poly.entity_id
_entity_poly.type
_entity_poly.pdbx_seq_one_letter_code
_entity_poly.pdbx_strand_id
1 'polypeptide(L)'
;MLHEARYKYSNLSRGTRRILIATILFVDANLLGTSSGIGILNIVDTILGDGIPNDMVWLLQVVESLTAGFIIVKVFFDDVPPSNFRTLALLTSPLFMIMFTFLTLDILLDGLGEGASFTLDLVSIATGTLTWSSTYLAIAIGLTLTYKVQRYGNFAQSELFMIGMYLSMIMIWSDYFFPLSSLSTTKDGVLTWSVLIFTLIAAFILTGLAGVIIDRLVYRGFRRTKATPQVMMIASLGVALILRAMTYLRFGSGRNMFEPEGDWRMPNLRWEIPTTKLRLNLGDRSIDEGRTYTQWSCEQTGVDETTGEPILSRIVTEASKPAYELYDTTADCVTQATTNYAYYKGAVPFVIFSSVLLLMLLLNKTRLGRRMRAVADNPELAASSGINVERVHLSSAFLSAGISGMGGAIFAMTLRFSPETAFTLLLPSFAIIVLGTIGSIPGAIVGSLIVGFVRALSSPVLIGIGSPLGRSNYSALDGVMPYIFLVVILMIMPEGIGDAYEKWKIDRLRKKKGSNKERDAKIATGLALLPTGIFGLHHWWRGRTHRMQTFSVVAIASYVFHRFSNFVERNSFADGSCADSCQENAFAETNLAVLTGRNDGELMLEDSPLTEAHLLDQTSGPSGMTPFEAEQWIPGALADMQQSWFNQMSFEIDLVNFIVDMGDLIWPLALVVLWALSAYEGIRIMNGKEDEKISLSPFSKWKSALDSTLSPMSASRQKLSELDRNHEKMVKGLREKLSNYLTLRDLKSSATGLLLRFLEPVTKIFKIPESRRRDLKIYGRQSILGSWIAFYIFITILVMFLVWLPIAESDNYEFKKVLQVSNVLLTLSIFILMAFSLNLHTGYTGMVNFGIIFFVSIGAITVSILTAPERVYGYDWGIMEATIVAMLLSGAIGWLLAYPTARLRTDYFAIVTISLGEIVRVLLAGEPLLRAGPVASAIGISGYPLPLEDWWFCGSEKSGPDTQWISPDACRDDILLDSTPAHHIGELLNLGEPAPYMMMLMLLSVCSVIMVWALLSRLLSSPWGRVLKAIREDEEVAQHHGHDILTHKAASLALGAAIAALAGALWAWKLTGFDASFMSPARSTFLVWAAFIIGGTSNNRGMVVGAFIIVLMEFVFNVLVAAQGSSDLPLHVTADRIDSLFEWIITNQWDVATIFAIMALVGYITRSERLFDIGFSGGAVFLFAAFALGERSINESFFAGVVSADMVYVKLMLIGCLMLFSLKFNSKGLLPEVPVRPSRPEGGELSE
;
A
#
# COMPACT_ATOMS: atom_id res chain seq x y z
N MET A 1 -20.94 -2.75 -52.14
CA MET A 1 -20.20 -1.65 -51.49
C MET A 1 -19.56 -2.07 -50.17
N LEU A 2 -20.30 -2.43 -49.10
CA LEU A 2 -19.72 -2.85 -47.80
C LEU A 2 -18.75 -4.05 -47.88
N HIS A 3 -19.04 -5.04 -48.73
CA HIS A 3 -18.16 -6.20 -48.92
C HIS A 3 -16.82 -5.81 -49.57
N GLU A 4 -16.83 -4.90 -50.54
CA GLU A 4 -15.63 -4.42 -51.21
C GLU A 4 -14.77 -3.54 -50.29
N ALA A 5 -15.42 -2.68 -49.49
CA ALA A 5 -14.74 -1.90 -48.46
C ALA A 5 -14.12 -2.82 -47.38
N ARG A 6 -14.85 -3.83 -46.91
CA ARG A 6 -14.33 -4.83 -45.96
C ARG A 6 -13.13 -5.59 -46.53
N TYR A 7 -13.20 -6.00 -47.81
CA TYR A 7 -12.11 -6.70 -48.49
C TYR A 7 -10.85 -5.80 -48.65
N LYS A 8 -11.03 -4.55 -49.11
CA LYS A 8 -9.94 -3.57 -49.20
C LYS A 8 -9.33 -3.30 -47.83
N TYR A 9 -10.16 -3.15 -46.79
CA TYR A 9 -9.71 -2.96 -45.42
C TYR A 9 -8.94 -4.17 -44.88
N SER A 10 -9.42 -5.41 -45.11
CA SER A 10 -8.73 -6.61 -44.65
C SER A 10 -7.37 -6.84 -45.30
N ASN A 11 -7.17 -6.32 -46.52
CA ASN A 11 -5.90 -6.41 -47.26
C ASN A 11 -4.86 -5.36 -46.83
N LEU A 12 -5.24 -4.35 -46.04
CA LEU A 12 -4.29 -3.36 -45.52
C LEU A 12 -3.32 -3.99 -44.50
N SER A 13 -2.11 -3.43 -44.42
CA SER A 13 -1.14 -3.82 -43.40
C SER A 13 -1.73 -3.64 -41.99
N ARG A 14 -1.29 -4.47 -41.03
CA ARG A 14 -1.78 -4.41 -39.64
C ARG A 14 -1.62 -3.02 -39.01
N GLY A 15 -0.48 -2.37 -39.22
CA GLY A 15 -0.22 -1.01 -38.74
C GLY A 15 -1.16 0.02 -39.38
N THR A 16 -1.35 -0.03 -40.70
CA THR A 16 -2.25 0.90 -41.42
C THR A 16 -3.70 0.76 -40.94
N ARG A 17 -4.17 -0.47 -40.69
CA ARG A 17 -5.52 -0.70 -40.15
C ARG A 17 -5.72 -0.08 -38.77
N ARG A 18 -4.73 -0.21 -37.89
CA ARG A 18 -4.76 0.34 -36.53
C ARG A 18 -4.73 1.87 -36.53
N ILE A 19 -3.90 2.48 -37.38
CA ILE A 19 -3.87 3.94 -37.55
C ILE A 19 -5.24 4.43 -38.05
N LEU A 20 -5.81 3.75 -39.06
CA LEU A 20 -7.11 4.14 -39.60
C LEU A 20 -8.24 4.04 -38.55
N ILE A 21 -8.25 2.98 -37.73
CA ILE A 21 -9.19 2.88 -36.59
C ILE A 21 -8.98 4.05 -35.62
N ALA A 22 -7.73 4.32 -35.22
CA ALA A 22 -7.43 5.39 -34.29
C ALA A 22 -7.87 6.76 -34.82
N THR A 23 -7.61 7.05 -36.09
CA THR A 23 -8.06 8.30 -36.71
C THR A 23 -9.58 8.41 -36.74
N ILE A 24 -10.31 7.32 -37.05
CA ILE A 24 -11.78 7.33 -37.01
C ILE A 24 -12.30 7.62 -35.61
N LEU A 25 -11.80 6.90 -34.59
CA LEU A 25 -12.20 7.10 -33.19
C LEU A 25 -11.92 8.53 -32.72
N PHE A 26 -10.77 9.10 -33.08
CA PHE A 26 -10.43 10.48 -32.71
C PHE A 26 -11.33 11.52 -33.38
N VAL A 27 -11.61 11.35 -34.68
CA VAL A 27 -12.49 12.24 -35.44
C VAL A 27 -13.94 12.13 -34.95
N ASP A 28 -14.41 10.92 -34.70
CA ASP A 28 -15.76 10.68 -34.17
C ASP A 28 -15.94 11.32 -32.81
N ALA A 29 -15.01 11.09 -31.88
CA ALA A 29 -15.10 11.63 -30.53
C ALA A 29 -14.98 13.16 -30.49
N ASN A 30 -13.96 13.75 -31.12
CA ASN A 30 -13.63 15.17 -30.91
C ASN A 30 -14.32 16.10 -31.93
N LEU A 31 -14.19 15.78 -33.22
CA LEU A 31 -14.67 16.69 -34.28
C LEU A 31 -16.17 16.53 -34.50
N LEU A 32 -16.65 15.28 -34.59
CA LEU A 32 -18.08 15.02 -34.78
C LEU A 32 -18.82 15.07 -33.44
N GLY A 33 -18.29 14.43 -32.41
CA GLY A 33 -18.88 14.28 -31.09
C GLY A 33 -18.90 15.56 -30.28
N THR A 34 -17.81 15.85 -29.56
CA THR A 34 -17.77 16.94 -28.59
C THR A 34 -17.94 18.32 -29.23
N SER A 35 -17.37 18.56 -30.42
CA SER A 35 -17.43 19.86 -31.09
C SER A 35 -18.74 20.12 -31.85
N SER A 36 -19.28 19.12 -32.56
CA SER A 36 -20.46 19.31 -33.42
C SER A 36 -21.74 18.63 -32.94
N GLY A 37 -21.68 17.80 -31.90
CA GLY A 37 -22.83 17.09 -31.33
C GLY A 37 -23.39 15.94 -32.19
N ILE A 38 -22.64 15.45 -33.18
CA ILE A 38 -23.09 14.46 -34.19
C ILE A 38 -22.26 13.16 -34.14
N GLY A 39 -21.43 12.96 -33.10
CA GLY A 39 -20.65 11.73 -32.94
C GLY A 39 -21.51 10.49 -32.72
N ILE A 40 -20.93 9.29 -32.85
CA ILE A 40 -21.66 8.02 -32.66
C ILE A 40 -22.38 7.98 -31.30
N LEU A 41 -21.72 8.46 -30.24
CA LEU A 41 -22.30 8.49 -28.90
C LEU A 41 -23.46 9.50 -28.77
N ASN A 42 -23.40 10.65 -29.45
CA ASN A 42 -24.54 11.58 -29.50
C ASN A 42 -25.71 10.98 -30.27
N ILE A 43 -25.45 10.30 -31.40
CA ILE A 43 -26.49 9.63 -32.18
C ILE A 43 -27.18 8.55 -31.32
N VAL A 44 -26.41 7.79 -30.54
CA VAL A 44 -26.96 6.79 -29.61
C VAL A 44 -27.85 7.44 -28.56
N ASP A 45 -27.44 8.58 -28.00
CA ASP A 45 -28.24 9.34 -27.05
C ASP A 45 -29.54 9.86 -27.67
N THR A 46 -29.47 10.44 -28.88
CA THR A 46 -30.66 10.88 -29.62
C THR A 46 -31.61 9.72 -29.93
N ILE A 47 -31.08 8.52 -30.23
CA ILE A 47 -31.90 7.30 -30.42
C ILE A 47 -32.58 6.86 -29.12
N LEU A 48 -31.95 7.10 -27.98
CA LEU A 48 -32.48 6.80 -26.65
C LEU A 48 -33.36 7.91 -26.08
N GLY A 49 -33.63 8.97 -26.86
CA GLY A 49 -34.50 10.07 -26.48
C GLY A 49 -33.84 11.09 -25.56
N ASP A 50 -32.53 11.36 -25.74
CA ASP A 50 -31.73 12.29 -24.92
C ASP A 50 -31.75 11.92 -23.42
N GLY A 51 -31.86 10.61 -23.16
CA GLY A 51 -31.95 10.04 -21.82
C GLY A 51 -30.59 9.76 -21.18
N ILE A 52 -29.48 9.88 -21.92
CA ILE A 52 -28.14 9.78 -21.36
C ILE A 52 -27.76 11.17 -20.83
N PRO A 53 -27.24 11.28 -19.58
CA PRO A 53 -26.72 12.55 -19.11
C PRO A 53 -25.66 13.08 -20.08
N ASN A 54 -25.79 14.35 -20.49
CA ASN A 54 -24.81 15.01 -21.36
C ASN A 54 -23.37 14.81 -20.86
N ASP A 55 -23.20 14.81 -19.53
CA ASP A 55 -21.93 14.52 -18.85
C ASP A 55 -21.33 13.14 -19.16
N MET A 56 -22.16 12.12 -19.30
CA MET A 56 -21.70 10.78 -19.65
C MET A 56 -21.35 10.66 -21.13
N VAL A 57 -22.07 11.36 -22.01
CA VAL A 57 -21.81 11.35 -23.46
C VAL A 57 -20.41 11.89 -23.75
N TRP A 58 -20.10 13.09 -23.27
CA TRP A 58 -18.78 13.68 -23.54
C TRP A 58 -17.66 12.97 -22.80
N LEU A 59 -17.91 12.40 -21.61
CA LEU A 59 -16.90 11.62 -20.89
C LEU A 59 -16.53 10.34 -21.65
N LEU A 60 -17.51 9.64 -22.22
CA LEU A 60 -17.27 8.47 -23.07
C LEU A 60 -16.52 8.85 -24.36
N GLN A 61 -16.79 10.03 -24.93
CA GLN A 61 -16.05 10.55 -26.08
C GLN A 61 -14.60 10.88 -25.73
N VAL A 62 -14.33 11.45 -24.55
CA VAL A 62 -12.95 11.66 -24.08
C VAL A 62 -12.23 10.32 -23.96
N VAL A 63 -12.88 9.30 -23.38
CA VAL A 63 -12.31 7.94 -23.30
C VAL A 63 -12.03 7.38 -24.69
N GLU A 64 -12.97 7.51 -25.62
CA GLU A 64 -12.80 7.10 -27.02
C GLU A 64 -11.60 7.80 -27.67
N SER A 65 -11.49 9.12 -27.54
CA SER A 65 -10.35 9.91 -28.01
C SER A 65 -9.03 9.37 -27.43
N LEU A 66 -8.93 9.24 -26.10
CA LEU A 66 -7.71 8.77 -25.44
C LEU A 66 -7.33 7.33 -25.89
N THR A 67 -8.32 6.46 -26.14
CA THR A 67 -8.05 5.13 -26.67
C THR A 67 -7.44 5.18 -28.07
N ALA A 68 -7.83 6.13 -28.92
CA ALA A 68 -7.20 6.37 -30.21
C ALA A 68 -5.72 6.72 -30.06
N GLY A 69 -5.38 7.61 -29.12
CA GLY A 69 -4.00 7.95 -28.78
C GLY A 69 -3.17 6.71 -28.39
N PHE A 70 -3.72 5.85 -27.53
CA PHE A 70 -3.06 4.60 -27.13
C PHE A 70 -2.88 3.60 -28.27
N ILE A 71 -3.84 3.49 -29.20
CA ILE A 71 -3.69 2.66 -30.39
C ILE A 71 -2.51 3.14 -31.22
N ILE A 72 -2.32 4.45 -31.40
CA ILE A 72 -1.18 5.04 -32.13
C ILE A 72 0.14 4.67 -31.45
N VAL A 73 0.24 4.85 -30.13
CA VAL A 73 1.44 4.46 -29.36
C VAL A 73 1.73 2.97 -29.56
N LYS A 74 0.72 2.12 -29.53
CA LYS A 74 0.87 0.68 -29.76
C LYS A 74 1.38 0.33 -31.15
N VAL A 75 1.00 1.10 -32.18
CA VAL A 75 1.56 0.93 -33.55
C VAL A 75 3.06 1.20 -33.56
N PHE A 76 3.54 2.23 -32.83
CA PHE A 76 4.99 2.49 -32.70
C PHE A 76 5.73 1.32 -32.04
N PHE A 77 5.09 0.62 -31.10
CA PHE A 77 5.66 -0.55 -30.44
C PHE A 77 5.64 -1.81 -31.31
N ASP A 78 4.48 -2.20 -31.84
CA ASP A 78 4.27 -3.52 -32.45
C ASP A 78 4.67 -3.56 -33.92
N ASP A 79 4.34 -2.50 -34.68
CA ASP A 79 4.27 -2.55 -36.14
C ASP A 79 5.45 -1.82 -36.81
N VAL A 80 6.13 -0.91 -36.10
CA VAL A 80 7.31 -0.21 -36.63
C VAL A 80 8.57 -1.09 -36.48
N PRO A 81 9.36 -1.30 -37.54
CA PRO A 81 10.60 -2.09 -37.46
C PRO A 81 11.67 -1.39 -36.59
N PRO A 82 12.59 -2.15 -35.98
CA PRO A 82 13.64 -1.60 -35.12
C PRO A 82 14.53 -0.64 -35.91
N SER A 83 14.31 0.65 -35.69
CA SER A 83 14.95 1.78 -36.37
C SER A 83 15.13 2.93 -35.38
N ASN A 84 16.00 3.90 -35.69
CA ASN A 84 16.14 5.11 -34.87
C ASN A 84 14.81 5.86 -34.73
N PHE A 85 13.99 5.86 -35.78
CA PHE A 85 12.64 6.44 -35.76
C PHE A 85 11.75 5.75 -34.73
N ARG A 86 11.71 4.40 -34.71
CA ARG A 86 10.98 3.66 -33.68
C ARG A 86 11.45 4.06 -32.30
N THR A 87 12.76 4.06 -32.06
CA THR A 87 13.30 4.44 -30.74
C THR A 87 12.93 5.87 -30.35
N LEU A 88 12.97 6.82 -31.29
CA LEU A 88 12.57 8.20 -31.06
C LEU A 88 11.07 8.33 -30.77
N ALA A 89 10.22 7.67 -31.56
CA ALA A 89 8.77 7.64 -31.39
C ALA A 89 8.37 7.01 -30.04
N LEU A 90 9.04 5.94 -29.63
CA LEU A 90 8.84 5.31 -28.33
C LEU A 90 9.29 6.19 -27.16
N LEU A 91 10.40 6.91 -27.32
CA LEU A 91 10.91 7.81 -26.29
C LEU A 91 10.02 9.05 -26.12
N THR A 92 9.42 9.53 -27.22
CA THR A 92 8.53 10.71 -27.25
C THR A 92 7.05 10.38 -27.02
N SER A 93 6.67 9.09 -26.99
CA SER A 93 5.28 8.67 -26.84
C SER A 93 4.57 9.19 -25.57
N PRO A 94 5.22 9.35 -24.40
CA PRO A 94 4.56 9.94 -23.22
C PRO A 94 4.20 11.41 -23.44
N LEU A 95 5.10 12.18 -24.06
CA LEU A 95 4.84 13.59 -24.40
C LEU A 95 3.73 13.71 -25.44
N PHE A 96 3.71 12.81 -26.43
CA PHE A 96 2.61 12.70 -27.39
C PHE A 96 1.27 12.47 -26.68
N MET A 97 1.19 11.53 -25.73
CA MET A 97 -0.05 11.29 -24.99
C MET A 97 -0.49 12.49 -24.16
N ILE A 98 0.42 13.20 -23.48
CA ILE A 98 0.08 14.41 -22.73
C ILE A 98 -0.48 15.50 -23.66
N MET A 99 0.19 15.75 -24.78
CA MET A 99 -0.26 16.71 -25.79
C MET A 99 -1.62 16.32 -26.38
N PHE A 100 -1.81 15.02 -26.65
CA PHE A 100 -3.05 14.47 -27.20
C PHE A 100 -4.22 14.60 -26.19
N THR A 101 -3.97 14.37 -24.91
CA THR A 101 -4.95 14.61 -23.84
C THR A 101 -5.33 16.08 -23.75
N PHE A 102 -4.36 17.00 -23.79
CA PHE A 102 -4.67 18.44 -23.78
C PHE A 102 -5.45 18.88 -25.01
N LEU A 103 -5.12 18.35 -26.19
CA LEU A 103 -5.89 18.61 -27.41
C LEU A 103 -7.34 18.12 -27.28
N THR A 104 -7.54 16.92 -26.72
CA THR A 104 -8.89 16.37 -26.48
C THR A 104 -9.67 17.25 -25.51
N LEU A 105 -9.04 17.70 -24.43
CA LEU A 105 -9.66 18.59 -23.45
C LEU A 105 -9.97 19.97 -24.00
N ASP A 106 -9.12 20.52 -24.86
CA ASP A 106 -9.35 21.80 -25.54
C ASP A 106 -10.61 21.74 -26.40
N ILE A 107 -10.73 20.69 -27.23
CA ILE A 107 -11.90 20.48 -28.10
C ILE A 107 -13.16 20.18 -27.30
N LEU A 108 -13.04 19.46 -26.18
CA LEU A 108 -14.16 19.22 -25.26
C LEU A 108 -14.70 20.53 -24.68
N LEU A 109 -13.83 21.34 -24.09
CA LEU A 109 -14.24 22.56 -23.39
C LEU A 109 -14.81 23.59 -24.38
N ASP A 110 -14.20 23.70 -25.57
CA ASP A 110 -14.72 24.53 -26.67
C ASP A 110 -16.11 24.07 -27.11
N GLY A 111 -16.31 22.74 -27.26
CA GLY A 111 -17.61 22.15 -27.58
C GLY A 111 -18.69 22.36 -26.52
N LEU A 112 -18.29 22.50 -25.25
CA LEU A 112 -19.19 22.83 -24.13
C LEU A 112 -19.44 24.34 -23.96
N GLY A 113 -18.71 25.19 -24.69
CA GLY A 113 -18.75 26.65 -24.49
C GLY A 113 -18.14 27.10 -23.17
N GLU A 114 -17.23 26.31 -22.59
CA GLU A 114 -16.60 26.56 -21.30
C GLU A 114 -15.09 26.82 -21.48
N GLY A 115 -14.53 27.67 -20.63
CA GLY A 115 -13.10 28.02 -20.66
C GLY A 115 -12.40 27.61 -19.37
N ALA A 116 -11.34 26.82 -19.46
CA ALA A 116 -10.51 26.44 -18.31
C ALA A 116 -9.12 27.07 -18.40
N SER A 117 -8.64 27.66 -17.29
CA SER A 117 -7.26 28.13 -17.20
C SER A 117 -6.55 27.54 -15.99
N PHE A 118 -5.35 27.01 -16.19
CA PHE A 118 -4.50 26.54 -15.10
C PHE A 118 -3.03 26.86 -15.34
N THR A 119 -2.29 26.90 -14.26
CA THR A 119 -0.88 27.28 -14.23
C THR A 119 -0.02 26.08 -13.84
N LEU A 120 1.00 25.81 -14.65
CA LEU A 120 2.01 24.80 -14.41
C LEU A 120 3.28 25.52 -13.94
N ASP A 121 3.62 25.34 -12.67
CA ASP A 121 4.87 25.80 -12.10
C ASP A 121 5.92 24.69 -12.23
N LEU A 122 6.93 24.90 -13.07
CA LEU A 122 7.91 23.87 -13.42
C LEU A 122 8.73 23.41 -12.21
N VAL A 123 9.10 24.35 -11.33
CA VAL A 123 9.84 24.04 -10.09
C VAL A 123 8.94 23.33 -9.09
N SER A 124 7.69 23.75 -8.94
CA SER A 124 6.72 23.08 -8.06
C SER A 124 6.44 21.64 -8.52
N ILE A 125 6.30 21.43 -9.84
CA ILE A 125 6.13 20.09 -10.41
C ILE A 125 7.39 19.25 -10.20
N ALA A 126 8.58 19.81 -10.41
CA ALA A 126 9.84 19.08 -10.23
C ALA A 126 10.08 18.69 -8.75
N THR A 127 9.90 19.63 -7.83
CA THR A 127 10.05 19.38 -6.38
C THR A 127 8.97 18.43 -5.87
N GLY A 128 7.71 18.63 -6.25
CA GLY A 128 6.61 17.72 -5.95
C GLY A 128 6.83 16.31 -6.51
N THR A 129 7.38 16.20 -7.72
CA THR A 129 7.80 14.92 -8.32
C THR A 129 8.80 14.23 -7.41
N LEU A 130 9.85 14.92 -6.98
CA LEU A 130 10.88 14.33 -6.12
C LEU A 130 10.30 13.87 -4.77
N THR A 131 9.46 14.69 -4.13
CA THR A 131 8.82 14.34 -2.85
C THR A 131 7.97 13.08 -3.00
N TRP A 132 7.01 13.03 -3.93
CA TRP A 132 6.16 11.85 -4.11
C TRP A 132 6.94 10.61 -4.60
N SER A 133 7.91 10.81 -5.51
CA SER A 133 8.75 9.71 -6.00
C SER A 133 9.52 9.05 -4.88
N SER A 134 10.11 9.84 -3.97
CA SER A 134 10.90 9.33 -2.86
C SER A 134 10.07 8.59 -1.82
N THR A 135 8.89 9.11 -1.46
CA THR A 135 7.94 8.43 -0.58
C THR A 135 7.59 7.04 -1.10
N TYR A 136 7.14 6.94 -2.35
CA TYR A 136 6.77 5.64 -2.91
C TYR A 136 7.98 4.73 -3.16
N LEU A 137 9.14 5.31 -3.52
CA LEU A 137 10.38 4.57 -3.75
C LEU A 137 10.85 3.81 -2.50
N ALA A 138 10.68 4.37 -1.31
CA ALA A 138 11.08 3.75 -0.05
C ALA A 138 10.36 2.41 0.21
N ILE A 139 9.07 2.34 -0.11
CA ILE A 139 8.28 1.10 -0.04
C ILE A 139 8.60 0.21 -1.24
N ALA A 140 8.65 0.78 -2.45
CA ALA A 140 8.88 0.05 -3.69
C ALA A 140 10.22 -0.71 -3.70
N ILE A 141 11.27 -0.17 -3.07
CA ILE A 141 12.58 -0.83 -2.99
C ILE A 141 12.58 -1.99 -2.01
N GLY A 142 11.91 -1.85 -0.87
CA GLY A 142 11.72 -2.97 0.05
C GLY A 142 10.97 -4.12 -0.62
N LEU A 143 9.87 -3.80 -1.29
CA LEU A 143 9.13 -4.76 -2.12
C LEU A 143 10.01 -5.34 -3.24
N THR A 144 10.81 -4.54 -3.94
CA THR A 144 11.72 -5.01 -5.00
C THR A 144 12.74 -6.01 -4.47
N LEU A 145 13.28 -5.77 -3.28
CA LEU A 145 14.26 -6.64 -2.65
C LEU A 145 13.62 -7.96 -2.20
N THR A 146 12.43 -7.90 -1.60
CA THR A 146 11.67 -9.09 -1.19
C THR A 146 11.22 -9.92 -2.39
N TYR A 147 10.70 -9.31 -3.45
CA TYR A 147 10.38 -10.01 -4.70
C TYR A 147 11.61 -10.67 -5.33
N LYS A 148 12.74 -9.95 -5.43
CA LYS A 148 13.94 -10.47 -6.07
C LYS A 148 14.57 -11.64 -5.31
N VAL A 149 14.68 -11.52 -3.99
CA VAL A 149 15.42 -12.49 -3.16
C VAL A 149 14.49 -13.56 -2.58
N GLN A 150 13.26 -13.20 -2.18
CA GLN A 150 12.33 -14.10 -1.49
C GLN A 150 11.19 -14.63 -2.38
N ARG A 151 10.97 -14.06 -3.58
CA ARG A 151 10.03 -14.55 -4.61
C ARG A 151 8.54 -14.53 -4.25
N TYR A 152 8.09 -13.53 -3.47
CA TYR A 152 6.67 -13.27 -3.24
C TYR A 152 6.42 -11.77 -3.01
N GLY A 153 5.17 -11.33 -3.19
CA GLY A 153 4.74 -9.97 -2.85
C GLY A 153 4.49 -9.80 -1.36
N ASN A 154 5.26 -8.93 -0.71
CA ASN A 154 5.14 -8.67 0.72
C ASN A 154 4.18 -7.50 1.00
N PHE A 155 2.88 -7.78 1.21
CA PHE A 155 1.88 -6.76 1.57
C PHE A 155 2.12 -6.11 2.94
N ALA A 156 2.88 -6.73 3.84
CA ALA A 156 3.28 -6.11 5.11
C ALA A 156 4.37 -5.03 4.95
N GLN A 157 4.92 -4.82 3.75
CA GLN A 157 6.01 -3.87 3.55
C GLN A 157 5.61 -2.42 3.87
N SER A 158 4.37 -2.02 3.59
CA SER A 158 3.87 -0.71 4.01
C SER A 158 3.70 -0.60 5.52
N GLU A 159 3.38 -1.68 6.22
CA GLU A 159 3.28 -1.63 7.69
C GLU A 159 4.66 -1.44 8.33
N LEU A 160 5.74 -1.90 7.68
CA LEU A 160 7.11 -1.58 8.10
C LEU A 160 7.44 -0.09 7.91
N PHE A 161 6.88 0.54 6.87
CA PHE A 161 6.92 1.99 6.69
C PHE A 161 6.11 2.71 7.78
N MET A 162 4.92 2.19 8.14
CA MET A 162 4.11 2.70 9.24
C MET A 162 4.82 2.62 10.59
N ILE A 163 5.46 1.49 10.91
CA ILE A 163 6.28 1.38 12.14
C ILE A 163 7.35 2.47 12.15
N GLY A 164 7.96 2.79 11.01
CA GLY A 164 8.89 3.93 10.89
C GLY A 164 8.29 5.28 11.29
N MET A 165 7.07 5.58 10.86
CA MET A 165 6.35 6.82 11.22
C MET A 165 6.07 6.91 12.73
N TYR A 166 5.66 5.81 13.34
CA TYR A 166 5.38 5.79 14.78
C TYR A 166 6.65 5.70 15.62
N LEU A 167 7.72 5.09 15.09
CA LEU A 167 9.00 5.03 15.79
C LEU A 167 9.64 6.41 15.88
N SER A 168 9.53 7.25 14.85
CA SER A 168 10.00 8.62 14.96
C SER A 168 9.28 9.40 16.06
N MET A 169 7.96 9.17 16.23
CA MET A 169 7.17 9.73 17.33
C MET A 169 7.61 9.18 18.71
N ILE A 170 7.79 7.87 18.84
CA ILE A 170 8.30 7.23 20.06
C ILE A 170 9.65 7.83 20.48
N MET A 171 10.54 8.05 19.53
CA MET A 171 11.87 8.59 19.80
C MET A 171 11.81 10.00 20.40
N ILE A 172 10.91 10.86 19.93
CA ILE A 172 10.66 12.20 20.52
C ILE A 172 10.12 12.09 21.94
N TRP A 173 9.21 11.15 22.18
CA TRP A 173 8.61 10.93 23.51
C TRP A 173 9.52 10.22 24.50
N SER A 174 10.73 9.83 24.09
CA SER A 174 11.71 9.25 24.99
C SER A 174 12.29 10.32 25.91
N ASP A 175 12.51 9.98 27.18
CA ASP A 175 13.04 10.91 28.18
C ASP A 175 14.39 11.53 27.77
N TYR A 176 15.15 10.82 26.92
CA TYR A 176 16.42 11.31 26.39
C TYR A 176 16.27 12.43 25.36
N PHE A 177 15.36 12.32 24.38
CA PHE A 177 15.22 13.38 23.35
C PHE A 177 14.13 14.41 23.68
N PHE A 178 13.31 14.12 24.68
CA PHE A 178 12.19 14.97 25.05
C PHE A 178 12.62 16.43 25.36
N PRO A 179 13.68 16.70 26.15
CA PRO A 179 14.09 18.07 26.49
C PRO A 179 14.42 18.96 25.28
N LEU A 180 14.88 18.38 24.17
CA LEU A 180 15.12 19.07 22.89
C LEU A 180 13.85 19.25 22.04
N SER A 181 12.86 18.36 22.16
CA SER A 181 11.70 18.32 21.27
C SER A 181 10.53 19.23 21.69
N SER A 182 10.45 19.61 22.98
CA SER A 182 9.34 20.39 23.54
C SER A 182 9.52 21.91 23.48
N LEU A 183 10.60 22.39 22.85
CA LEU A 183 10.97 23.80 22.72
C LEU A 183 10.07 24.59 21.75
N SER A 184 8.76 24.38 21.83
CA SER A 184 7.76 25.22 21.16
C SER A 184 7.88 26.73 21.48
N THR A 185 8.71 27.08 22.48
CA THR A 185 9.00 28.41 22.98
C THR A 185 10.23 29.09 22.39
N THR A 186 11.18 28.39 21.73
CA THR A 186 12.38 29.08 21.19
C THR A 186 12.25 29.54 19.75
N LYS A 187 11.52 28.82 18.86
CA LYS A 187 11.25 29.20 17.45
C LYS A 187 12.24 30.22 16.86
N ASP A 188 13.52 29.89 16.95
CA ASP A 188 14.62 30.82 16.77
C ASP A 188 15.08 30.84 15.31
N GLY A 189 14.55 29.92 14.50
CA GLY A 189 14.81 29.80 13.08
C GLY A 189 16.06 28.99 12.77
N VAL A 190 16.63 28.28 13.74
CA VAL A 190 17.84 27.46 13.58
C VAL A 190 17.49 25.98 13.73
N LEU A 191 17.98 25.12 12.82
CA LEU A 191 17.62 23.70 12.83
C LEU A 191 18.52 22.89 13.76
N THR A 192 17.89 21.99 14.52
CA THR A 192 18.56 20.90 15.24
C THR A 192 18.55 19.60 14.42
N TRP A 193 19.70 18.93 14.33
CA TRP A 193 19.94 17.78 13.46
C TRP A 193 20.03 16.45 14.21
N SER A 194 20.48 16.44 15.46
CA SER A 194 20.68 15.23 16.28
C SER A 194 19.41 14.40 16.37
N VAL A 195 18.27 14.99 16.75
CA VAL A 195 16.98 14.29 16.88
C VAL A 195 16.60 13.63 15.54
N LEU A 196 16.72 14.37 14.43
CA LEU A 196 16.42 13.83 13.10
C LEU A 196 17.36 12.69 12.72
N ILE A 197 18.67 12.83 12.93
CA ILE A 197 19.65 11.79 12.56
C ILE A 197 19.45 10.52 13.38
N PHE A 198 19.29 10.64 14.70
CA PHE A 198 19.06 9.49 15.57
C PHE A 198 17.73 8.80 15.29
N THR A 199 16.65 9.56 15.04
CA THR A 199 15.35 8.99 14.68
C THR A 199 15.43 8.19 13.38
N LEU A 200 16.16 8.67 12.35
CA LEU A 200 16.35 7.95 11.10
C LEU A 200 17.18 6.67 11.26
N ILE A 201 18.25 6.72 12.06
CA ILE A 201 19.09 5.54 12.35
C ILE A 201 18.29 4.51 13.16
N ALA A 202 17.59 4.95 14.20
CA ALA A 202 16.74 4.09 15.03
C ALA A 202 15.64 3.47 14.18
N ALA A 203 14.97 4.24 13.32
CA ALA A 203 13.97 3.75 12.38
C ALA A 203 14.55 2.67 11.46
N PHE A 204 15.71 2.90 10.85
CA PHE A 204 16.35 1.89 10.00
C PHE A 204 16.67 0.59 10.75
N ILE A 205 17.26 0.70 11.94
CA ILE A 205 17.71 -0.48 12.71
C ILE A 205 16.51 -1.24 13.28
N LEU A 206 15.60 -0.56 13.96
CA LEU A 206 14.50 -1.20 14.69
C LEU A 206 13.44 -1.76 13.75
N THR A 207 13.10 -1.07 12.66
CA THR A 207 12.24 -1.65 11.62
C THR A 207 12.95 -2.79 10.88
N GLY A 208 14.26 -2.69 10.65
CA GLY A 208 15.10 -3.78 10.15
C GLY A 208 14.99 -5.04 11.02
N LEU A 209 15.12 -4.88 12.34
CA LEU A 209 14.95 -5.96 13.32
C LEU A 209 13.52 -6.52 13.33
N ALA A 210 12.50 -5.66 13.24
CA ALA A 210 11.11 -6.10 13.09
C ALA A 210 10.93 -6.98 11.84
N GLY A 211 11.53 -6.60 10.71
CA GLY A 211 11.53 -7.40 9.48
C GLY A 211 12.18 -8.78 9.67
N VAL A 212 13.28 -8.86 10.43
CA VAL A 212 13.95 -10.12 10.79
C VAL A 212 13.07 -11.00 11.69
N ILE A 213 12.42 -10.41 12.69
CA ILE A 213 11.50 -11.10 13.60
C ILE A 213 10.33 -11.71 12.81
N ILE A 214 9.68 -10.91 11.96
CA ILE A 214 8.57 -11.36 11.12
C ILE A 214 9.00 -12.50 10.20
N ASP A 215 10.15 -12.37 9.53
CA ASP A 215 10.66 -13.41 8.65
C ASP A 215 10.91 -14.72 9.41
N ARG A 216 11.47 -14.65 10.62
CA ARG A 216 11.77 -15.81 11.46
C ARG A 216 10.51 -16.50 11.99
N LEU A 217 9.54 -15.73 12.49
CA LEU A 217 8.32 -16.27 13.10
C LEU A 217 7.31 -16.80 12.08
N VAL A 218 7.23 -16.15 10.91
CA VAL A 218 6.18 -16.38 9.92
C VAL A 218 6.75 -17.00 8.64
N TYR A 219 7.52 -16.23 7.85
CA TYR A 219 7.87 -16.62 6.49
C TYR A 219 8.83 -17.80 6.39
N ARG A 220 9.75 -17.94 7.34
CA ARG A 220 10.65 -19.10 7.46
C ARG A 220 9.88 -20.42 7.51
N GLY A 221 8.77 -20.45 8.24
CA GLY A 221 7.90 -21.62 8.35
C GLY A 221 7.30 -22.03 7.01
N PHE A 222 6.75 -21.06 6.28
CA PHE A 222 6.14 -21.28 4.96
C PHE A 222 7.16 -21.68 3.89
N ARG A 223 8.38 -21.13 3.92
CA ARG A 223 9.45 -21.55 3.01
C ARG A 223 9.88 -22.99 3.25
N ARG A 224 9.99 -23.41 4.51
CA ARG A 224 10.33 -24.80 4.86
C ARG A 224 9.26 -25.80 4.41
N THR A 225 7.99 -25.40 4.36
CA THR A 225 6.89 -26.23 3.84
C THR A 225 6.70 -26.13 2.33
N LYS A 226 7.59 -25.41 1.61
CA LYS A 226 7.50 -25.15 0.16
C LYS A 226 6.14 -24.57 -0.24
N ALA A 227 5.60 -23.66 0.57
CA ALA A 227 4.37 -22.96 0.24
C ALA A 227 4.50 -22.20 -1.09
N THR A 228 3.41 -22.10 -1.85
CA THR A 228 3.40 -21.33 -3.09
C THR A 228 3.58 -19.83 -2.80
N PRO A 229 4.11 -19.05 -3.77
CA PRO A 229 4.22 -17.59 -3.63
C PRO A 229 2.90 -16.91 -3.24
N GLN A 230 1.78 -17.43 -3.73
CA GLN A 230 0.43 -16.96 -3.41
C GLN A 230 0.12 -17.11 -1.91
N VAL A 231 0.42 -18.26 -1.32
CA VAL A 231 0.23 -18.48 0.13
C VAL A 231 1.13 -17.57 0.95
N MET A 232 2.38 -17.35 0.52
CA MET A 232 3.28 -16.40 1.17
C MET A 232 2.78 -14.96 1.10
N MET A 233 2.24 -14.57 -0.05
CA MET A 233 1.63 -13.26 -0.27
C MET A 233 0.43 -13.05 0.67
N ILE A 234 -0.44 -14.05 0.82
CA ILE A 234 -1.56 -13.93 1.76
C ILE A 234 -1.10 -13.95 3.22
N ALA A 235 -0.09 -14.75 3.56
CA ALA A 235 0.49 -14.72 4.90
C ALA A 235 1.01 -13.31 5.24
N SER A 236 1.62 -12.60 4.27
CA SER A 236 2.07 -11.23 4.48
C SER A 236 0.93 -10.23 4.76
N LEU A 237 -0.26 -10.49 4.22
CA LEU A 237 -1.44 -9.69 4.53
C LEU A 237 -1.94 -9.94 5.96
N GLY A 238 -1.89 -11.19 6.43
CA GLY A 238 -2.18 -11.52 7.83
C GLY A 238 -1.19 -10.84 8.79
N VAL A 239 0.10 -10.78 8.44
CA VAL A 239 1.10 -10.00 9.18
C VAL A 239 0.76 -8.52 9.16
N ALA A 240 0.36 -7.97 8.01
CA ALA A 240 0.02 -6.56 7.89
C ALA A 240 -1.14 -6.17 8.83
N LEU A 241 -2.19 -6.99 8.90
CA LEU A 241 -3.32 -6.77 9.82
C LEU A 241 -2.90 -6.78 11.28
N ILE A 242 -2.00 -7.69 11.67
CA ILE A 242 -1.46 -7.76 13.04
C ILE A 242 -0.67 -6.49 13.37
N LEU A 243 0.28 -6.10 12.50
CA LEU A 243 1.12 -4.93 12.74
C LEU A 243 0.27 -3.65 12.84
N ARG A 244 -0.70 -3.48 11.95
CA ARG A 244 -1.60 -2.34 11.98
C ARG A 244 -2.46 -2.32 13.25
N ALA A 245 -3.02 -3.47 13.62
CA ALA A 245 -3.81 -3.58 14.83
C ALA A 245 -2.98 -3.28 16.10
N MET A 246 -1.73 -3.74 16.17
CA MET A 246 -0.82 -3.40 17.27
C MET A 246 -0.59 -1.89 17.36
N THR A 247 -0.40 -1.21 16.24
CA THR A 247 -0.25 0.25 16.22
C THR A 247 -1.54 0.96 16.62
N TYR A 248 -2.70 0.51 16.15
CA TYR A 248 -3.98 1.08 16.59
C TYR A 248 -4.23 0.89 18.09
N LEU A 249 -3.95 -0.30 18.63
CA LEU A 249 -4.09 -0.57 20.05
C LEU A 249 -3.19 0.34 20.89
N ARG A 250 -2.03 0.73 20.36
CA ARG A 250 -1.12 1.64 21.06
C ARG A 250 -1.48 3.12 20.89
N PHE A 251 -1.67 3.59 19.66
CA PHE A 251 -1.73 5.02 19.33
C PHE A 251 -3.13 5.52 18.95
N GLY A 252 -4.12 4.63 18.93
CA GLY A 252 -5.48 4.94 18.49
C GLY A 252 -5.61 5.23 17.00
N SER A 253 -6.79 5.73 16.61
CA SER A 253 -7.10 6.18 15.24
C SER A 253 -6.77 7.65 14.97
N GLY A 254 -6.26 8.34 16.00
CA GLY A 254 -5.85 9.74 15.92
C GLY A 254 -4.86 10.01 14.79
N ARG A 255 -4.90 11.24 14.27
CA ARG A 255 -3.94 11.70 13.28
C ARG A 255 -2.79 12.38 14.00
N ASN A 256 -1.63 11.74 13.93
CA ASN A 256 -0.42 12.20 14.58
C ASN A 256 0.48 12.93 13.58
N MET A 257 1.42 13.70 14.12
CA MET A 257 2.44 14.39 13.34
C MET A 257 3.76 14.28 14.06
N PHE A 258 4.83 14.08 13.30
CA PHE A 258 6.20 14.03 13.82
C PHE A 258 6.89 15.34 13.48
N GLU A 259 7.38 16.04 14.50
CA GLU A 259 8.12 17.29 14.38
C GLU A 259 9.38 17.12 15.22
N PRO A 260 10.57 16.85 14.63
CA PRO A 260 11.80 16.62 15.39
C PRO A 260 12.05 17.69 16.44
N GLU A 261 11.75 18.94 16.05
CA GLU A 261 11.80 20.16 16.82
C GLU A 261 10.85 21.17 16.11
N GLY A 262 10.40 22.24 16.79
CA GLY A 262 9.38 23.18 16.31
C GLY A 262 9.76 23.98 15.06
N ASP A 263 11.04 24.09 14.73
CA ASP A 263 11.56 25.00 13.71
C ASP A 263 11.51 24.40 12.33
N TRP A 264 11.67 23.07 12.22
CA TRP A 264 11.63 22.31 10.96
C TRP A 264 10.39 22.58 10.10
N ARG A 265 9.30 23.03 10.72
CA ARG A 265 8.02 23.30 10.05
C ARG A 265 7.64 24.77 9.99
N MET A 266 8.52 25.68 10.39
CA MET A 266 8.23 27.09 10.27
C MET A 266 8.12 27.52 8.80
N PRO A 267 7.15 28.39 8.45
CA PRO A 267 6.94 28.83 7.07
C PRO A 267 8.09 29.64 6.46
N ASN A 268 8.98 30.20 7.29
CA ASN A 268 10.18 30.94 6.89
C ASN A 268 11.32 30.01 6.45
N LEU A 269 11.38 28.76 6.94
CA LEU A 269 12.43 27.80 6.60
C LEU A 269 12.14 27.07 5.29
N ARG A 270 12.50 27.74 4.18
CA ARG A 270 12.20 27.30 2.82
C ARG A 270 13.27 27.77 1.84
N TRP A 271 13.47 26.99 0.77
CA TRP A 271 14.19 27.49 -0.39
C TRP A 271 13.22 28.29 -1.26
N GLU A 272 13.58 29.54 -1.54
CA GLU A 272 12.89 30.38 -2.51
C GLU A 272 13.55 30.19 -3.87
N ILE A 273 13.00 29.27 -4.67
CA ILE A 273 13.60 28.87 -5.94
C ILE A 273 12.93 29.66 -7.07
N PRO A 274 13.68 30.45 -7.85
CA PRO A 274 13.13 31.14 -9.01
C PRO A 274 12.48 30.17 -10.00
N THR A 275 11.28 30.49 -10.47
CA THR A 275 10.48 29.61 -11.33
C THR A 275 9.92 30.33 -12.54
N THR A 276 9.57 29.52 -13.55
CA THR A 276 8.82 29.95 -14.73
C THR A 276 7.47 29.24 -14.69
N LYS A 277 6.39 30.02 -14.84
CA LYS A 277 5.02 29.55 -14.81
C LYS A 277 4.47 29.53 -16.23
N LEU A 278 3.89 28.39 -16.62
CA LEU A 278 3.19 28.19 -17.88
C LEU A 278 1.70 28.18 -17.61
N ARG A 279 0.97 29.22 -18.03
CA ARG A 279 -0.49 29.23 -18.02
C ARG A 279 -1.01 28.64 -19.32
N LEU A 280 -1.93 27.69 -19.24
CA LEU A 280 -2.66 27.14 -20.39
C LEU A 280 -4.12 27.55 -20.28
N ASN A 281 -4.66 28.09 -21.37
CA ASN A 281 -6.08 28.46 -21.49
C ASN A 281 -6.73 27.54 -22.52
N LEU A 282 -7.57 26.62 -22.06
CA LEU A 282 -8.26 25.60 -22.85
C LEU A 282 -9.73 25.96 -23.07
N GLY A 283 -10.29 25.52 -24.19
CA GLY A 283 -11.71 25.69 -24.53
C GLY A 283 -12.04 27.07 -25.07
N ASP A 284 -13.13 27.66 -24.56
CA ASP A 284 -13.55 28.99 -24.98
C ASP A 284 -12.56 30.08 -24.50
N ARG A 285 -11.93 30.72 -25.49
CA ARG A 285 -10.95 31.80 -25.33
C ARG A 285 -11.54 33.17 -25.61
N SER A 286 -12.83 33.25 -25.94
CA SER A 286 -13.53 34.53 -26.11
C SER A 286 -13.66 35.26 -24.77
N ILE A 287 -13.86 36.58 -24.84
CA ILE A 287 -14.03 37.45 -23.69
C ILE A 287 -15.37 38.17 -23.88
N ASP A 288 -16.19 38.24 -22.82
CA ASP A 288 -17.46 38.97 -22.86
C ASP A 288 -17.23 40.45 -23.20
N GLU A 289 -18.15 41.04 -23.97
CA GLU A 289 -18.07 42.47 -24.34
C GLU A 289 -17.94 43.36 -23.09
N GLY A 290 -16.91 44.22 -23.09
CA GLY A 290 -16.62 45.14 -21.98
C GLY A 290 -15.75 44.56 -20.86
N ARG A 291 -15.34 43.28 -20.92
CA ARG A 291 -14.32 42.71 -20.03
C ARG A 291 -12.94 42.73 -20.68
N THR A 292 -11.93 42.91 -19.85
CA THR A 292 -10.52 42.88 -20.28
C THR A 292 -9.81 41.68 -19.67
N TYR A 293 -8.97 41.01 -20.45
CA TYR A 293 -8.08 39.96 -19.96
C TYR A 293 -6.67 40.52 -19.72
N THR A 294 -6.18 40.34 -18.49
CA THR A 294 -4.81 40.72 -18.09
C THR A 294 -3.86 39.54 -18.30
N GLN A 295 -2.91 39.71 -19.22
CA GLN A 295 -1.84 38.72 -19.43
C GLN A 295 -0.85 38.78 -18.28
N TRP A 296 -0.21 37.64 -17.98
CA TRP A 296 0.87 37.57 -16.99
C TRP A 296 2.25 37.89 -17.58
N SER A 297 2.33 38.50 -18.75
CA SER A 297 3.54 39.17 -19.25
C SER A 297 3.53 40.65 -18.83
N CYS A 298 4.70 41.22 -18.58
CA CYS A 298 4.84 42.64 -18.26
C CYS A 298 5.43 43.37 -19.47
N GLU A 299 4.90 44.55 -19.76
CA GLU A 299 5.39 45.47 -20.77
C GLU A 299 5.65 46.84 -20.14
N GLN A 300 6.62 47.57 -20.67
CA GLN A 300 6.92 48.93 -20.21
C GLN A 300 5.85 49.88 -20.73
N THR A 301 5.05 50.45 -19.83
CA THR A 301 3.97 51.39 -20.18
C THR A 301 4.32 52.85 -19.91
N GLY A 302 5.41 53.12 -19.19
CA GLY A 302 5.90 54.46 -18.93
C GLY A 302 7.29 54.50 -18.30
N VAL A 303 7.71 55.69 -17.88
CA VAL A 303 8.89 55.95 -17.06
C VAL A 303 8.45 56.86 -15.93
N ASP A 304 8.81 56.56 -14.70
CA ASP A 304 8.49 57.40 -13.55
C ASP A 304 9.28 58.72 -13.66
N GLU A 305 8.56 59.84 -13.67
CA GLU A 305 9.12 61.19 -13.82
C GLU A 305 10.04 61.61 -12.67
N THR A 306 9.95 60.93 -11.50
CA THR A 306 10.75 61.25 -10.31
C THR A 306 12.00 60.39 -10.14
N THR A 307 11.93 59.11 -10.49
CA THR A 307 13.01 58.13 -10.30
C THR A 307 13.75 57.78 -11.60
N GLY A 308 13.14 58.03 -12.76
CA GLY A 308 13.68 57.66 -14.08
C GLY A 308 13.60 56.16 -14.39
N GLU A 309 12.93 55.37 -13.56
CA GLU A 309 12.79 53.93 -13.73
C GLU A 309 11.61 53.57 -14.65
N PRO A 310 11.72 52.50 -15.46
CA PRO A 310 10.63 52.05 -16.33
C PRO A 310 9.45 51.51 -15.52
N ILE A 311 8.25 52.05 -15.76
CA ILE A 311 7.01 51.54 -15.17
C ILE A 311 6.58 50.32 -15.99
N LEU A 312 6.70 49.14 -15.39
CA LEU A 312 6.24 47.87 -15.94
C LEU A 312 4.80 47.61 -15.50
N SER A 313 3.92 47.32 -16.45
CA SER A 313 2.55 46.90 -16.13
C SER A 313 2.12 45.72 -17.01
N ARG A 314 1.03 45.07 -16.61
CA ARG A 314 0.50 43.88 -17.29
C ARG A 314 -0.13 44.24 -18.62
N ILE A 315 0.08 43.41 -19.64
CA ILE A 315 -0.59 43.59 -20.95
C ILE A 315 -2.08 43.31 -20.79
N VAL A 316 -2.93 44.24 -21.20
CA VAL A 316 -4.40 44.12 -21.12
C VAL A 316 -4.96 43.99 -22.53
N THR A 317 -5.79 42.98 -22.76
CA THR A 317 -6.40 42.70 -24.08
C THR A 317 -7.92 42.61 -23.99
N GLU A 318 -8.62 43.13 -24.99
CA GLU A 318 -10.09 43.10 -25.09
C GLU A 318 -10.60 42.03 -26.08
N ALA A 319 -9.71 41.36 -26.83
CA ALA A 319 -10.09 40.49 -27.94
C ALA A 319 -10.27 39.00 -27.57
N SER A 320 -9.23 38.35 -27.06
CA SER A 320 -9.26 36.91 -26.75
C SER A 320 -8.11 36.49 -25.83
N LYS A 321 -8.33 35.45 -25.02
CA LYS A 321 -7.29 34.84 -24.18
C LYS A 321 -6.30 34.05 -25.06
N PRO A 322 -4.98 34.23 -24.92
CA PRO A 322 -4.00 33.43 -25.66
C PRO A 322 -4.03 31.97 -25.18
N ALA A 323 -3.74 30.99 -26.06
CA ALA A 323 -3.79 29.57 -25.71
C ALA A 323 -2.76 29.16 -24.63
N TYR A 324 -1.59 29.82 -24.63
CA TYR A 324 -0.56 29.63 -23.61
C TYR A 324 0.13 30.96 -23.30
N GLU A 325 0.59 31.12 -22.06
CA GLU A 325 1.41 32.23 -21.59
C GLU A 325 2.54 31.70 -20.73
N LEU A 326 3.76 32.23 -20.92
CA LEU A 326 4.91 31.94 -20.08
C LEU A 326 5.31 33.22 -19.35
N TYR A 327 5.49 33.12 -18.03
CA TYR A 327 5.87 34.26 -17.20
C TYR A 327 6.70 33.86 -15.99
N ASP A 328 7.53 34.78 -15.52
CA ASP A 328 8.50 34.59 -14.45
C ASP A 328 8.47 35.70 -13.39
N THR A 329 7.51 36.62 -13.44
CA THR A 329 7.33 37.73 -12.49
C THR A 329 6.00 37.66 -11.74
N THR A 330 5.95 38.16 -10.51
CA THR A 330 4.72 38.21 -9.68
C THR A 330 3.81 39.38 -10.05
N ALA A 331 2.66 39.53 -9.39
CA ALA A 331 1.61 40.49 -9.72
C ALA A 331 2.10 41.95 -9.86
N ASP A 332 3.18 42.33 -9.17
CA ASP A 332 3.79 43.66 -9.18
C ASP A 332 4.71 43.94 -10.39
N CYS A 333 4.92 42.96 -11.28
CA CYS A 333 5.82 43.05 -12.44
C CYS A 333 7.31 43.33 -12.15
N VAL A 334 7.71 43.34 -10.87
CA VAL A 334 9.08 43.65 -10.44
C VAL A 334 9.72 42.45 -9.74
N THR A 335 8.97 41.74 -8.89
CA THR A 335 9.52 40.61 -8.16
C THR A 335 9.51 39.34 -9.01
N GLN A 336 10.60 38.57 -8.93
CA GLN A 336 10.69 37.28 -9.62
C GLN A 336 9.74 36.27 -8.97
N ALA A 337 9.04 35.49 -9.78
CA ALA A 337 8.20 34.40 -9.31
C ALA A 337 9.09 33.31 -8.69
N THR A 338 8.92 33.09 -7.39
CA THR A 338 9.59 32.02 -6.66
C THR A 338 8.62 30.94 -6.25
N THR A 339 9.11 29.70 -6.21
CA THR A 339 8.41 28.57 -5.60
C THR A 339 9.01 28.32 -4.22
N ASN A 340 8.15 28.38 -3.21
CA ASN A 340 8.52 28.16 -1.82
C ASN A 340 8.60 26.67 -1.52
N TYR A 341 9.81 26.11 -1.50
CA TYR A 341 10.05 24.70 -1.19
C TYR A 341 10.60 24.52 0.21
N ALA A 342 9.72 24.12 1.15
CA ALA A 342 10.07 23.96 2.56
C ALA A 342 11.16 22.90 2.79
N TYR A 343 12.07 23.16 3.74
CA TYR A 343 13.23 22.30 4.01
C TYR A 343 12.83 20.87 4.39
N TYR A 344 11.81 20.70 5.24
CA TYR A 344 11.33 19.36 5.64
C TYR A 344 10.80 18.53 4.46
N LYS A 345 10.20 19.16 3.43
CA LYS A 345 9.80 18.46 2.19
C LYS A 345 11.00 18.05 1.36
N GLY A 346 12.06 18.86 1.39
CA GLY A 346 13.37 18.59 0.77
C GLY A 346 14.14 17.43 1.38
N ALA A 347 14.05 17.27 2.70
CA ALA A 347 14.76 16.22 3.43
C ALA A 347 14.35 14.80 2.97
N VAL A 348 13.07 14.60 2.65
CA VAL A 348 12.52 13.30 2.20
C VAL A 348 13.24 12.74 0.96
N PRO A 349 13.27 13.42 -0.20
CA PRO A 349 13.97 12.91 -1.36
C PRO A 349 15.48 12.76 -1.13
N PHE A 350 16.11 13.69 -0.40
CA PHE A 350 17.54 13.61 -0.12
C PHE A 350 17.91 12.31 0.64
N VAL A 351 17.21 12.03 1.74
CA VAL A 351 17.46 10.84 2.56
C VAL A 351 17.19 9.56 1.78
N ILE A 352 16.07 9.49 1.05
CA ILE A 352 15.69 8.25 0.36
C ILE A 352 16.58 7.99 -0.85
N PHE A 353 16.79 8.94 -1.76
CA PHE A 353 17.65 8.69 -2.92
C PHE A 353 19.09 8.36 -2.50
N SER A 354 19.60 9.00 -1.45
CA SER A 354 20.92 8.68 -0.87
C SER A 354 20.97 7.26 -0.29
N SER A 355 19.94 6.87 0.47
CA SER A 355 19.82 5.51 1.03
C SER A 355 19.75 4.44 -0.05
N VAL A 356 19.04 4.72 -1.14
CA VAL A 356 18.90 3.83 -2.29
C VAL A 356 20.19 3.71 -3.07
N LEU A 357 20.90 4.83 -3.27
CA LEU A 357 22.23 4.84 -3.87
C LEU A 357 23.20 3.99 -3.04
N LEU A 358 23.16 4.14 -1.71
CA LEU A 358 23.96 3.33 -0.79
C LEU A 358 23.59 1.84 -0.89
N LEU A 359 22.30 1.50 -0.95
CA LEU A 359 21.85 0.12 -1.18
C LEU A 359 22.37 -0.42 -2.52
N MET A 360 22.32 0.36 -3.59
CA MET A 360 22.84 -0.05 -4.90
C MET A 360 24.35 -0.33 -4.85
N LEU A 361 25.12 0.52 -4.15
CA LEU A 361 26.54 0.28 -3.91
C LEU A 361 26.75 -1.01 -3.10
N LEU A 362 25.96 -1.22 -2.05
CA LEU A 362 25.98 -2.43 -1.24
C LEU A 362 25.73 -3.68 -2.10
N LEU A 363 24.67 -3.69 -2.91
CA LEU A 363 24.28 -4.86 -3.71
C LEU A 363 25.24 -5.16 -4.88
N ASN A 364 25.83 -4.13 -5.47
CA ASN A 364 26.72 -4.29 -6.63
C ASN A 364 28.17 -4.53 -6.25
N LYS A 365 28.67 -3.91 -5.17
CA LYS A 365 30.09 -3.88 -4.84
C LYS A 365 30.48 -4.82 -3.68
N THR A 366 29.56 -5.16 -2.77
CA THR A 366 29.90 -5.98 -1.59
C THR A 366 29.78 -7.50 -1.82
N ARG A 367 30.37 -8.28 -0.91
CA ARG A 367 30.22 -9.75 -0.86
C ARG A 367 28.78 -10.17 -0.55
N LEU A 368 28.09 -9.43 0.33
CA LEU A 368 26.70 -9.68 0.67
C LEU A 368 25.82 -9.53 -0.58
N GLY A 369 26.01 -8.46 -1.34
CA GLY A 369 25.30 -8.23 -2.60
C GLY A 369 25.51 -9.32 -3.66
N ARG A 370 26.72 -9.87 -3.78
CA ARG A 370 26.98 -11.03 -4.66
C ARG A 370 26.23 -12.29 -4.22
N ARG A 371 26.19 -12.57 -2.91
CA ARG A 371 25.42 -13.70 -2.35
C ARG A 371 23.92 -13.51 -2.56
N MET A 372 23.40 -12.30 -2.36
CA MET A 372 21.99 -11.97 -2.60
C MET A 372 21.57 -12.21 -4.04
N ARG A 373 22.39 -11.79 -5.02
CA ARG A 373 22.11 -12.06 -6.44
C ARG A 373 22.15 -13.56 -6.77
N ALA A 374 23.14 -14.30 -6.26
CA ALA A 374 23.20 -15.75 -6.46
C ALA A 374 21.95 -16.47 -5.90
N VAL A 375 21.49 -16.08 -4.70
CA VAL A 375 20.27 -16.62 -4.09
C VAL A 375 19.01 -16.21 -4.86
N ALA A 376 18.94 -14.97 -5.33
CA ALA A 376 17.84 -14.49 -6.16
C ALA A 376 17.69 -15.33 -7.44
N ASP A 377 18.81 -15.61 -8.12
CA ASP A 377 18.84 -16.39 -9.37
C ASP A 377 18.42 -17.84 -9.12
N ASN A 378 19.08 -18.53 -8.18
CA ASN A 378 18.69 -19.89 -7.79
C ASN A 378 19.13 -20.20 -6.34
N PRO A 379 18.19 -20.23 -5.38
CA PRO A 379 18.49 -20.52 -3.98
C PRO A 379 19.13 -21.90 -3.76
N GLU A 380 18.70 -22.93 -4.50
CA GLU A 380 19.18 -24.30 -4.34
C GLU A 380 20.62 -24.44 -4.85
N LEU A 381 20.95 -23.85 -6.00
CA LEU A 381 22.32 -23.81 -6.52
C LEU A 381 23.24 -22.98 -5.62
N ALA A 382 22.75 -21.85 -5.10
CA ALA A 382 23.50 -21.04 -4.15
C ALA A 382 23.82 -21.82 -2.86
N ALA A 383 22.85 -22.58 -2.34
CA ALA A 383 23.06 -23.46 -1.18
C ALA A 383 24.13 -24.52 -1.46
N SER A 384 24.09 -25.17 -2.63
CA SER A 384 25.11 -26.15 -3.03
C SER A 384 26.53 -25.56 -3.14
N SER A 385 26.62 -24.26 -3.43
CA SER A 385 27.87 -23.49 -3.50
C SER A 385 28.35 -23.00 -2.12
N GLY A 386 27.75 -23.47 -1.02
CA GLY A 386 28.12 -23.11 0.35
C GLY A 386 27.57 -21.74 0.82
N ILE A 387 26.64 -21.13 0.09
CA ILE A 387 25.98 -19.89 0.51
C ILE A 387 24.83 -20.24 1.46
N ASN A 388 24.86 -19.70 2.68
CA ASN A 388 23.73 -19.85 3.61
C ASN A 388 22.56 -18.97 3.14
N VAL A 389 21.63 -19.58 2.40
CA VAL A 389 20.42 -18.96 1.83
C VAL A 389 19.56 -18.30 2.91
N GLU A 390 19.43 -18.94 4.07
CA GLU A 390 18.63 -18.43 5.18
C GLU A 390 19.15 -17.10 5.72
N ARG A 391 20.47 -16.98 5.93
CA ARG A 391 21.08 -15.70 6.33
C ARG A 391 20.88 -14.62 5.28
N VAL A 392 20.93 -14.98 4.00
CA VAL A 392 20.69 -14.04 2.89
C VAL A 392 19.25 -13.54 2.91
N HIS A 393 18.27 -14.41 3.15
CA HIS A 393 16.87 -13.99 3.34
C HIS A 393 16.69 -13.07 4.55
N LEU A 394 17.33 -13.35 5.69
CA LEU A 394 17.26 -12.50 6.88
C LEU A 394 17.91 -11.12 6.63
N SER A 395 19.09 -11.08 6.01
CA SER A 395 19.71 -9.80 5.63
C SER A 395 18.88 -9.01 4.62
N SER A 396 18.18 -9.72 3.72
CA SER A 396 17.23 -9.11 2.79
C SER A 396 16.02 -8.54 3.51
N ALA A 397 15.46 -9.24 4.49
CA ALA A 397 14.35 -8.77 5.29
C ALA A 397 14.75 -7.52 6.10
N PHE A 398 15.94 -7.54 6.72
CA PHE A 398 16.49 -6.39 7.46
C PHE A 398 16.66 -5.15 6.57
N LEU A 399 17.35 -5.26 5.43
CA LEU A 399 17.59 -4.13 4.54
C LEU A 399 16.29 -3.60 3.91
N SER A 400 15.37 -4.50 3.56
CA SER A 400 14.05 -4.13 3.03
C SER A 400 13.25 -3.33 4.05
N ALA A 401 13.09 -3.88 5.26
CA ALA A 401 12.33 -3.26 6.32
C ALA A 401 12.95 -1.94 6.78
N GLY A 402 14.28 -1.91 6.96
CA GLY A 402 15.02 -0.72 7.40
C GLY A 402 14.86 0.47 6.47
N ILE A 403 14.95 0.28 5.14
CA ILE A 403 14.77 1.37 4.18
C ILE A 403 13.32 1.88 4.19
N SER A 404 12.34 1.00 4.30
CA SER A 404 10.94 1.42 4.40
C SER A 404 10.64 2.13 5.72
N GLY A 405 11.19 1.67 6.85
CA GLY A 405 11.02 2.34 8.15
C GLY A 405 11.69 3.71 8.20
N MET A 406 12.89 3.85 7.67
CA MET A 406 13.54 5.16 7.50
C MET A 406 12.72 6.08 6.57
N GLY A 407 12.12 5.53 5.51
CA GLY A 407 11.13 6.21 4.68
C GLY A 407 9.91 6.70 5.44
N GLY A 408 9.39 5.89 6.35
CA GLY A 408 8.30 6.26 7.23
C GLY A 408 8.68 7.41 8.15
N ALA A 409 9.80 7.28 8.86
CA ALA A 409 10.27 8.28 9.82
C ALA A 409 10.44 9.67 9.17
N ILE A 410 11.08 9.74 7.99
CA ILE A 410 11.24 11.03 7.30
C ILE A 410 9.92 11.55 6.72
N PHE A 411 9.04 10.67 6.24
CA PHE A 411 7.74 11.05 5.70
C PHE A 411 6.78 11.59 6.76
N ALA A 412 6.90 11.11 8.00
CA ALA A 412 6.07 11.53 9.14
C ALA A 412 6.14 13.05 9.43
N MET A 413 7.19 13.74 8.97
CA MET A 413 7.31 15.21 9.05
C MET A 413 6.45 15.97 8.03
N THR A 414 6.03 15.30 6.95
CA THR A 414 5.41 15.99 5.80
C THR A 414 3.90 16.16 5.96
N LEU A 415 3.23 15.16 6.53
CA LEU A 415 1.78 15.06 6.58
C LEU A 415 1.35 14.39 7.88
N ARG A 416 0.15 14.75 8.35
CA ARG A 416 -0.50 14.07 9.47
C ARG A 416 -0.87 12.65 9.08
N PHE A 417 -0.39 11.68 9.84
CA PHE A 417 -0.52 10.26 9.57
C PHE A 417 -1.38 9.54 10.62
N SER A 418 -1.96 8.42 10.21
CA SER A 418 -2.70 7.46 11.02
C SER A 418 -2.21 6.04 10.66
N PRO A 419 -2.58 4.98 11.40
CA PRO A 419 -2.10 3.63 11.10
C PRO A 419 -2.53 3.12 9.71
N GLU A 420 -3.59 3.69 9.12
CA GLU A 420 -4.05 3.40 7.75
C GLU A 420 -3.21 4.07 6.65
N THR A 421 -2.46 5.13 6.98
CA THR A 421 -1.80 6.00 6.00
C THR A 421 -0.77 5.25 5.14
N ALA A 422 -0.03 4.29 5.70
CA ALA A 422 0.98 3.58 4.90
C ALA A 422 0.37 2.63 3.87
N PHE A 423 -0.81 2.07 4.14
CA PHE A 423 -1.47 1.15 3.21
C PHE A 423 -1.93 1.85 1.93
N THR A 424 -2.34 3.12 2.02
CA THR A 424 -2.68 3.92 0.83
C THR A 424 -1.44 4.22 -0.02
N LEU A 425 -0.24 4.26 0.57
CA LEU A 425 1.04 4.40 -0.14
C LEU A 425 1.56 3.07 -0.72
N LEU A 426 1.04 1.93 -0.28
CA LEU A 426 1.44 0.60 -0.76
C LEU A 426 1.07 0.41 -2.24
N LEU A 427 -0.14 0.80 -2.63
CA LEU A 427 -0.66 0.55 -3.96
C LEU A 427 0.09 1.31 -5.07
N PRO A 428 0.41 2.62 -4.93
CA PRO A 428 1.24 3.33 -5.90
C PRO A 428 2.67 2.76 -5.93
N SER A 429 3.14 2.22 -4.80
CA SER A 429 4.45 1.56 -4.74
C SER A 429 4.49 0.25 -5.53
N PHE A 430 3.37 -0.50 -5.59
CA PHE A 430 3.26 -1.62 -6.51
C PHE A 430 3.31 -1.16 -7.97
N ALA A 431 2.65 -0.05 -8.30
CA ALA A 431 2.71 0.51 -9.66
C ALA A 431 4.16 0.75 -10.12
N ILE A 432 5.00 1.28 -9.22
CA ILE A 432 6.41 1.55 -9.48
C ILE A 432 7.21 0.28 -9.77
N ILE A 433 7.01 -0.79 -9.00
CA ILE A 433 7.75 -2.04 -9.18
C ILE A 433 7.36 -2.73 -10.47
N VAL A 434 6.06 -2.67 -10.79
CA VAL A 434 5.53 -3.20 -12.03
C VAL A 434 6.12 -2.43 -13.21
N LEU A 435 6.05 -1.10 -13.19
CA LEU A 435 6.58 -0.22 -14.22
C LEU A 435 8.11 -0.39 -14.39
N GLY A 436 8.81 -0.44 -13.26
CA GLY A 436 10.26 -0.60 -13.16
C GLY A 436 10.77 -2.02 -13.40
N THR A 437 9.88 -2.96 -13.73
CA THR A 437 10.14 -4.42 -13.78
C THR A 437 10.47 -5.00 -12.40
N ILE A 438 9.74 -6.06 -12.04
CA ILE A 438 9.83 -6.71 -10.73
C ILE A 438 11.28 -7.16 -10.46
N GLY A 439 11.84 -6.73 -9.33
CA GLY A 439 13.19 -7.11 -8.90
C GLY A 439 14.33 -6.26 -9.50
N SER A 440 14.02 -5.18 -10.22
CA SER A 440 15.01 -4.22 -10.71
C SER A 440 15.01 -2.93 -9.88
N ILE A 441 16.05 -2.72 -9.07
CA ILE A 441 16.19 -1.49 -8.27
C ILE A 441 16.36 -0.24 -9.15
N PRO A 442 17.21 -0.23 -10.20
CA PRO A 442 17.30 0.93 -11.10
C PRO A 442 15.97 1.20 -11.82
N GLY A 443 15.24 0.14 -12.17
CA GLY A 443 13.93 0.29 -12.78
C GLY A 443 12.91 0.89 -11.80
N ALA A 444 12.94 0.51 -10.52
CA ALA A 444 12.10 1.12 -9.49
C ALA A 444 12.38 2.62 -9.30
N ILE A 445 13.64 3.07 -9.42
CA ILE A 445 13.99 4.51 -9.39
C ILE A 445 13.36 5.27 -10.55
N VAL A 446 13.47 4.73 -11.77
CA VAL A 446 12.86 5.37 -12.95
C VAL A 446 11.34 5.32 -12.85
N GLY A 447 10.79 4.18 -12.42
CA GLY A 447 9.36 4.00 -12.21
C GLY A 447 8.79 4.97 -11.18
N SER A 448 9.51 5.23 -10.08
CA SER A 448 9.08 6.18 -9.06
C SER A 448 9.07 7.61 -9.57
N LEU A 449 10.09 8.02 -10.33
CA LEU A 449 10.14 9.34 -10.96
C LEU A 449 8.99 9.56 -11.93
N ILE A 450 8.66 8.55 -12.76
CA ILE A 450 7.54 8.64 -13.70
C ILE A 450 6.21 8.74 -12.93
N VAL A 451 5.98 7.85 -11.96
CA VAL A 451 4.73 7.83 -11.19
C VAL A 451 4.56 9.10 -10.34
N GLY A 452 5.64 9.57 -9.72
CA GLY A 452 5.66 10.83 -8.97
C GLY A 452 5.41 12.04 -9.87
N PHE A 453 5.94 12.05 -11.09
CA PHE A 453 5.68 13.08 -12.08
C PHE A 453 4.21 13.10 -12.52
N VAL A 454 3.64 11.93 -12.83
CA VAL A 454 2.22 11.80 -13.19
C VAL A 454 1.33 12.35 -12.08
N ARG A 455 1.63 12.03 -10.82
CA ARG A 455 0.91 12.58 -9.67
C ARG A 455 1.08 14.10 -9.55
N ALA A 456 2.31 14.60 -9.56
CA ALA A 456 2.61 16.03 -9.40
C ALA A 456 2.03 16.90 -10.52
N LEU A 457 2.05 16.42 -11.77
CA LEU A 457 1.45 17.10 -12.92
C LEU A 457 -0.08 17.08 -12.86
N SER A 458 -0.68 15.98 -12.40
CA SER A 458 -2.14 15.84 -12.40
C SER A 458 -2.86 16.82 -11.47
N SER A 459 -2.26 17.17 -10.33
CA SER A 459 -2.90 18.02 -9.32
C SER A 459 -3.28 19.42 -9.87
N PRO A 460 -2.38 20.23 -10.45
CA PRO A 460 -2.75 21.53 -11.03
C PRO A 460 -3.70 21.42 -12.23
N VAL A 461 -3.57 20.36 -13.04
CA VAL A 461 -4.43 20.11 -14.21
C VAL A 461 -5.87 19.82 -13.78
N LEU A 462 -6.06 18.93 -12.79
CA LEU A 462 -7.38 18.56 -12.28
C LEU A 462 -8.08 19.71 -11.56
N ILE A 463 -7.34 20.53 -10.80
CA ILE A 463 -7.88 21.74 -10.17
C ILE A 463 -8.37 22.72 -11.24
N GLY A 464 -7.57 22.92 -12.28
CA GLY A 464 -7.87 23.79 -13.41
C GLY A 464 -9.14 23.46 -14.17
N ILE A 465 -9.30 22.19 -14.51
CA ILE A 465 -10.40 21.67 -15.33
C ILE A 465 -11.66 21.43 -14.49
N GLY A 466 -11.50 21.05 -13.22
CA GLY A 466 -12.62 20.70 -12.35
C GLY A 466 -13.54 21.89 -12.05
N SER A 467 -13.00 23.09 -11.83
CA SER A 467 -13.81 24.25 -11.47
C SER A 467 -14.79 24.69 -12.57
N PRO A 468 -14.39 24.83 -13.84
CA PRO A 468 -15.31 25.14 -14.95
C PRO A 468 -16.40 24.07 -15.13
N LEU A 469 -16.07 22.79 -14.90
CA LEU A 469 -17.06 21.70 -14.99
C LEU A 469 -17.99 21.61 -13.77
N GLY A 470 -17.95 22.57 -12.83
CA GLY A 470 -18.78 22.57 -11.62
C GLY A 470 -18.34 21.55 -10.56
N ARG A 471 -17.10 21.04 -10.63
CA ARG A 471 -16.60 19.93 -9.80
C ARG A 471 -15.35 20.32 -9.02
N SER A 472 -15.56 21.02 -7.90
CA SER A 472 -14.49 21.52 -7.03
C SER A 472 -13.64 20.43 -6.36
N ASN A 473 -14.16 19.21 -6.20
CA ASN A 473 -13.48 18.09 -5.54
C ASN A 473 -12.59 17.24 -6.47
N TYR A 474 -12.42 17.64 -7.74
CA TYR A 474 -11.62 16.91 -8.75
C TYR A 474 -10.14 16.78 -8.40
N SER A 475 -9.62 17.68 -7.57
CA SER A 475 -8.25 17.62 -7.06
C SER A 475 -7.96 16.33 -6.28
N ALA A 476 -8.96 15.72 -5.64
CA ALA A 476 -8.83 14.46 -4.92
C ALA A 476 -8.50 13.27 -5.85
N LEU A 477 -8.75 13.39 -7.15
CA LEU A 477 -8.40 12.36 -8.14
C LEU A 477 -6.90 12.27 -8.42
N ASP A 478 -6.08 13.22 -7.96
CA ASP A 478 -4.63 13.16 -8.11
C ASP A 478 -4.03 11.87 -7.50
N GLY A 479 -4.70 11.29 -6.49
CA GLY A 479 -4.36 10.03 -5.82
C GLY A 479 -4.58 8.81 -6.71
N VAL A 480 -5.44 8.95 -7.70
CA VAL A 480 -5.90 7.87 -8.58
C VAL A 480 -5.03 7.77 -9.83
N MET A 481 -4.41 8.87 -10.24
CA MET A 481 -3.64 8.97 -11.48
C MET A 481 -2.51 7.93 -11.59
N PRO A 482 -1.74 7.64 -10.53
CA PRO A 482 -0.79 6.51 -10.54
C PRO A 482 -1.40 5.16 -10.92
N TYR A 483 -2.63 4.88 -10.47
CA TYR A 483 -3.32 3.61 -10.73
C TYR A 483 -3.84 3.52 -12.16
N ILE A 484 -4.48 4.60 -12.64
CA ILE A 484 -4.95 4.67 -14.02
C ILE A 484 -3.77 4.50 -14.97
N PHE A 485 -2.69 5.24 -14.71
CA PHE A 485 -1.46 5.15 -15.46
C PHE A 485 -0.83 3.74 -15.43
N LEU A 486 -0.84 3.08 -14.28
CA LEU A 486 -0.39 1.69 -14.14
C LEU A 486 -1.20 0.74 -15.02
N VAL A 487 -2.53 0.77 -14.92
CA VAL A 487 -3.43 -0.12 -15.66
C VAL A 487 -3.22 0.07 -17.16
N VAL A 488 -3.19 1.32 -17.60
CA VAL A 488 -2.89 1.69 -18.99
C VAL A 488 -1.55 1.11 -19.45
N ILE A 489 -0.47 1.28 -18.66
CA ILE A 489 0.83 0.78 -19.07
C ILE A 489 0.87 -0.73 -19.10
N LEU A 490 0.29 -1.42 -18.12
CA LEU A 490 0.23 -2.89 -18.13
C LEU A 490 -0.53 -3.44 -19.34
N MET A 491 -1.55 -2.72 -19.81
CA MET A 491 -2.27 -3.07 -21.03
C MET A 491 -1.43 -2.92 -22.30
N ILE A 492 -0.43 -2.03 -22.30
CA ILE A 492 0.45 -1.76 -23.44
C ILE A 492 1.74 -2.60 -23.34
N MET A 493 2.37 -2.63 -22.17
CA MET A 493 3.66 -3.23 -21.83
C MET A 493 3.54 -4.08 -20.54
N PRO A 494 3.07 -5.33 -20.64
CA PRO A 494 2.85 -6.20 -19.47
C PRO A 494 4.14 -6.59 -18.73
N GLU A 495 5.30 -6.55 -19.39
CA GLU A 495 6.62 -6.87 -18.81
C GLU A 495 7.29 -5.65 -18.11
N GLY A 496 6.68 -4.47 -18.21
CA GLY A 496 7.23 -3.20 -17.72
C GLY A 496 8.34 -2.62 -18.62
N ILE A 497 8.80 -1.41 -18.29
CA ILE A 497 9.81 -0.68 -19.08
C ILE A 497 11.21 -1.27 -18.89
N GLY A 498 11.48 -1.85 -17.72
CA GLY A 498 12.80 -2.40 -17.37
C GLY A 498 13.24 -3.57 -18.27
N ASP A 499 12.32 -4.44 -18.67
CA ASP A 499 12.61 -5.54 -19.60
C ASP A 499 13.04 -5.03 -20.98
N ALA A 500 12.34 -4.03 -21.51
CA ALA A 500 12.71 -3.37 -22.77
C ALA A 500 14.12 -2.76 -22.69
N TYR A 501 14.45 -2.14 -21.56
CA TYR A 501 15.79 -1.61 -21.30
C TYR A 501 16.86 -2.72 -21.22
N GLU A 502 16.55 -3.87 -20.59
CA GLU A 502 17.48 -5.02 -20.55
C GLU A 502 17.74 -5.59 -21.94
N LYS A 503 16.69 -5.82 -22.75
CA LYS A 503 16.82 -6.29 -24.14
C LYS A 503 17.71 -5.35 -24.95
N TRP A 504 17.45 -4.05 -24.89
CA TRP A 504 18.27 -3.03 -25.56
C TRP A 504 19.72 -3.01 -25.06
N LYS A 505 19.93 -3.15 -23.75
CA LYS A 505 21.28 -3.19 -23.14
C LYS A 505 22.05 -4.42 -23.64
N ILE A 506 21.41 -5.59 -23.69
CA ILE A 506 22.02 -6.83 -24.19
C ILE A 506 22.41 -6.68 -25.66
N ASP A 507 21.53 -6.13 -26.49
CA ASP A 507 21.80 -5.93 -27.91
C ASP A 507 22.92 -4.93 -28.16
N ARG A 508 22.96 -3.84 -27.40
CA ARG A 508 24.07 -2.89 -27.40
C ARG A 508 25.38 -3.57 -27.01
N LEU A 509 25.38 -4.40 -25.97
CA LEU A 509 26.58 -5.13 -25.52
C LEU A 509 27.04 -6.16 -26.57
N ARG A 510 26.11 -6.86 -27.23
CA ARG A 510 26.40 -7.77 -28.35
C ARG A 510 27.06 -7.01 -29.51
N LYS A 511 26.49 -5.87 -29.93
CA LYS A 511 27.07 -5.00 -30.97
C LYS A 511 28.46 -4.48 -30.59
N LYS A 512 28.66 -4.11 -29.31
CA LYS A 512 29.95 -3.61 -28.81
C LYS A 512 31.04 -4.70 -28.79
N LYS A 513 30.69 -5.96 -28.47
CA LYS A 513 31.64 -7.09 -28.47
C LYS A 513 32.23 -7.38 -29.86
N GLY A 514 31.54 -6.98 -30.93
CA GLY A 514 32.04 -7.08 -32.30
C GLY A 514 33.11 -6.04 -32.70
N SER A 515 33.34 -5.01 -31.88
CA SER A 515 34.27 -3.91 -32.17
C SER A 515 35.42 -3.91 -31.15
N ASN A 516 36.32 -4.89 -31.22
CA ASN A 516 37.51 -4.94 -30.37
C ASN A 516 38.71 -4.26 -31.07
N LYS A 517 38.67 -2.93 -31.21
CA LYS A 517 39.88 -2.14 -31.50
C LYS A 517 40.57 -1.85 -30.17
N GLU A 518 41.81 -2.31 -29.99
CA GLU A 518 42.67 -1.88 -28.89
C GLU A 518 42.79 -0.35 -28.95
N ARG A 519 42.32 0.33 -27.90
CA ARG A 519 42.27 1.79 -27.85
C ARG A 519 43.60 2.33 -27.34
N ASP A 520 44.06 3.42 -27.94
CA ASP A 520 45.41 3.97 -27.74
C ASP A 520 45.76 4.27 -26.28
N ALA A 521 46.90 3.74 -25.83
CA ALA A 521 47.44 3.93 -24.48
C ALA A 521 47.87 5.38 -24.21
N LYS A 522 48.38 6.10 -25.22
CA LYS A 522 48.80 7.51 -25.09
C LYS A 522 47.63 8.43 -24.70
N ILE A 523 46.46 8.22 -25.33
CA ILE A 523 45.23 8.97 -25.02
C ILE A 523 44.75 8.62 -23.61
N ALA A 524 44.82 7.34 -23.21
CA ALA A 524 44.48 6.93 -21.86
C ALA A 524 45.40 7.59 -20.80
N THR A 525 46.72 7.63 -21.04
CA THR A 525 47.67 8.31 -20.14
C THR A 525 47.44 9.82 -20.09
N GLY A 526 47.17 10.47 -21.22
CA GLY A 526 46.81 11.89 -21.26
C GLY A 526 45.55 12.21 -20.45
N LEU A 527 44.50 11.40 -20.63
CA LEU A 527 43.25 11.52 -19.85
C LEU A 527 43.44 11.26 -18.35
N ALA A 528 44.46 10.49 -17.97
CA ALA A 528 44.76 10.15 -16.58
C ALA A 528 45.55 11.26 -15.85
N LEU A 529 46.38 12.02 -16.56
CA LEU A 529 47.17 13.13 -15.99
C LEU A 529 46.36 14.44 -15.92
N LEU A 530 45.45 14.65 -16.86
CA LEU A 530 44.52 15.79 -16.85
C LEU A 530 43.52 15.69 -15.69
N PRO A 531 42.83 16.80 -15.31
CA PRO A 531 41.76 16.78 -14.30
C PRO A 531 40.65 15.76 -14.60
N THR A 532 40.51 15.35 -15.86
CA THR A 532 39.65 14.25 -16.31
C THR A 532 39.96 12.90 -15.64
N GLY A 533 41.17 12.72 -15.10
CA GLY A 533 41.59 11.56 -14.34
C GLY A 533 40.82 11.38 -13.04
N ILE A 534 40.36 12.47 -12.41
CA ILE A 534 39.53 12.46 -11.19
C ILE A 534 38.24 11.66 -11.41
N PHE A 535 37.62 11.81 -12.59
CA PHE A 535 36.41 11.06 -12.97
C PHE A 535 36.71 9.66 -13.52
N GLY A 536 37.99 9.30 -13.67
CA GLY A 536 38.42 8.02 -14.21
C GLY A 536 38.16 7.87 -15.71
N LEU A 537 38.22 8.96 -16.48
CA LEU A 537 37.96 8.93 -17.93
C LEU A 537 38.98 8.09 -18.72
N HIS A 538 40.19 7.89 -18.19
CA HIS A 538 41.18 6.95 -18.74
C HIS A 538 40.69 5.49 -18.71
N HIS A 539 39.95 5.11 -17.66
CA HIS A 539 39.30 3.80 -17.57
C HIS A 539 38.13 3.67 -18.55
N TRP A 540 37.36 4.74 -18.74
CA TRP A 540 36.27 4.75 -19.73
C TRP A 540 36.80 4.60 -21.15
N TRP A 541 37.86 5.35 -21.49
CA TRP A 541 38.54 5.22 -22.77
C TRP A 541 39.01 3.78 -22.97
N ARG A 542 39.53 3.09 -21.97
CA ARG A 542 39.95 1.69 -22.10
C ARG A 542 38.86 0.62 -21.91
N GLY A 543 37.59 1.03 -21.85
CA GLY A 543 36.46 0.10 -21.71
C GLY A 543 36.26 -0.48 -20.30
N ARG A 544 37.03 -0.03 -19.29
CA ARG A 544 36.90 -0.39 -17.87
C ARG A 544 35.87 0.51 -17.16
N THR A 545 34.63 0.51 -17.64
CA THR A 545 33.56 1.41 -17.14
C THR A 545 33.30 1.30 -15.63
N HIS A 546 33.49 0.13 -15.03
CA HIS A 546 33.30 -0.07 -13.60
C HIS A 546 34.25 0.75 -12.72
N ARG A 547 35.49 1.00 -13.18
CA ARG A 547 36.50 1.79 -12.47
C ARG A 547 36.22 3.29 -12.63
N MET A 548 35.89 3.72 -13.84
CA MET A 548 35.41 5.09 -14.11
C MET A 548 34.23 5.43 -13.20
N GLN A 549 33.22 4.55 -13.13
CA GLN A 549 32.08 4.76 -12.24
C GLN A 549 32.49 4.92 -10.77
N THR A 550 33.46 4.14 -10.29
CA THR A 550 33.92 4.28 -8.90
C THR A 550 34.63 5.62 -8.67
N PHE A 551 35.52 6.04 -9.57
CA PHE A 551 36.17 7.36 -9.49
C PHE A 551 35.14 8.50 -9.52
N SER A 552 34.23 8.47 -10.48
CA SER A 552 33.16 9.46 -10.62
C SER A 552 32.23 9.50 -9.40
N VAL A 553 31.82 8.35 -8.86
CA VAL A 553 30.95 8.28 -7.67
C VAL A 553 31.63 8.87 -6.46
N VAL A 554 32.91 8.58 -6.23
CA VAL A 554 33.65 9.14 -5.08
C VAL A 554 33.78 10.66 -5.22
N ALA A 555 34.16 11.17 -6.39
CA ALA A 555 34.26 12.60 -6.63
C ALA A 555 32.91 13.33 -6.44
N ILE A 556 31.84 12.81 -7.05
CA ILE A 556 30.50 13.41 -6.96
C ILE A 556 29.96 13.31 -5.53
N ALA A 557 30.07 12.15 -4.86
CA ALA A 557 29.61 11.98 -3.49
C ALA A 557 30.34 12.92 -2.53
N SER A 558 31.64 13.12 -2.73
CA SER A 558 32.44 14.06 -1.95
C SER A 558 31.96 15.50 -2.12
N TYR A 559 31.63 15.92 -3.35
CA TYR A 559 31.06 17.24 -3.62
C TYR A 559 29.68 17.42 -2.99
N VAL A 560 28.81 16.43 -3.16
CA VAL A 560 27.44 16.45 -2.62
C VAL A 560 27.49 16.50 -1.09
N PHE A 561 28.39 15.76 -0.46
CA PHE A 561 28.58 15.80 0.99
C PHE A 561 29.03 17.18 1.47
N HIS A 562 29.96 17.84 0.77
CA HIS A 562 30.35 19.22 1.09
C HIS A 562 29.20 20.23 0.90
N ARG A 563 28.39 20.09 -0.16
CA ARG A 563 27.20 20.94 -0.33
C ARG A 563 26.16 20.72 0.77
N PHE A 564 26.05 19.49 1.26
CA PHE A 564 25.20 19.16 2.41
C PHE A 564 25.79 19.74 3.71
N SER A 565 27.09 19.58 3.96
CA SER A 565 27.74 20.10 5.17
C SER A 565 27.64 21.63 5.26
N ASN A 566 27.83 22.36 4.15
CA ASN A 566 27.68 23.82 4.14
C ASN A 566 26.22 24.26 4.33
N PHE A 567 25.24 23.42 3.96
CA PHE A 567 23.84 23.71 4.25
C PHE A 567 23.57 23.52 5.75
N VAL A 568 24.11 22.45 6.34
CA VAL A 568 24.04 22.20 7.78
C VAL A 568 24.70 23.35 8.53
N GLU A 569 25.95 23.71 8.20
CA GLU A 569 26.70 24.84 8.77
C GLU A 569 25.84 26.10 8.89
N ARG A 570 25.22 26.55 7.78
CA ARG A 570 24.43 27.78 7.76
C ARG A 570 23.13 27.72 8.56
N ASN A 571 22.52 26.54 8.68
CA ASN A 571 21.21 26.34 9.29
C ASN A 571 21.32 25.48 10.57
N SER A 572 22.33 25.72 11.39
CA SER A 572 22.56 24.99 12.64
C SER A 572 23.37 25.84 13.63
N PHE A 573 23.72 25.27 14.78
CA PHE A 573 24.54 25.90 15.81
C PHE A 573 26.04 25.66 15.62
N ALA A 574 26.51 25.51 14.38
CA ALA A 574 27.94 25.36 14.07
C ALA A 574 28.73 26.61 14.48
N ASP A 575 29.99 26.44 14.89
CA ASP A 575 30.83 27.53 15.36
C ASP A 575 31.03 28.59 14.26
N GLY A 576 30.68 29.85 14.56
CA GLY A 576 30.80 30.97 13.61
C GLY A 576 29.75 31.00 12.49
N SER A 577 28.72 30.16 12.54
CA SER A 577 27.61 30.19 11.58
C SER A 577 26.58 31.30 11.89
N CYS A 578 25.96 31.86 10.85
CA CYS A 578 24.88 32.84 10.96
C CYS A 578 23.84 32.64 9.83
N ALA A 579 22.61 32.29 10.21
CA ALA A 579 21.44 32.11 9.38
C ALA A 579 20.70 33.45 9.16
N ASP A 580 19.61 33.41 8.40
CA ASP A 580 18.79 34.61 8.16
C ASP A 580 18.19 35.18 9.46
N SER A 581 17.84 34.33 10.43
CA SER A 581 17.35 34.77 11.75
C SER A 581 18.40 35.53 12.58
N CYS A 582 19.67 35.10 12.48
CA CYS A 582 20.80 35.81 13.05
C CYS A 582 21.00 37.18 12.38
N GLN A 583 20.84 37.27 11.05
CA GLN A 583 20.95 38.54 10.31
C GLN A 583 19.81 39.53 10.62
N GLU A 584 18.62 39.04 10.94
CA GLU A 584 17.48 39.88 11.32
C GLU A 584 17.62 40.46 12.73
N ASN A 585 18.39 39.82 13.62
CA ASN A 585 18.61 40.28 14.98
C ASN A 585 19.85 41.18 15.08
N ALA A 586 19.65 42.48 15.36
CA ALA A 586 20.72 43.48 15.42
C ALA A 586 21.82 43.20 16.48
N PHE A 587 21.59 42.29 17.43
CA PHE A 587 22.51 41.97 18.52
C PHE A 587 23.20 40.60 18.39
N ALA A 588 22.75 39.74 17.47
CA ALA A 588 23.30 38.38 17.31
C ALA A 588 24.26 38.33 16.11
N GLU A 589 25.51 37.92 16.35
CA GLU A 589 26.49 37.71 15.27
C GLU A 589 26.57 36.25 14.81
N THR A 590 26.07 35.31 15.63
CA THR A 590 26.05 33.88 15.34
C THR A 590 24.70 33.25 15.65
N ASN A 591 24.42 32.08 15.08
CA ASN A 591 23.21 31.30 15.38
C ASN A 591 23.12 30.92 16.86
N LEU A 592 24.25 30.58 17.49
CA LEU A 592 24.29 30.29 18.92
C LEU A 592 23.92 31.51 19.77
N ALA A 593 24.31 32.71 19.32
CA ALA A 593 23.94 33.94 20.02
C ALA A 593 22.45 34.27 19.96
N VAL A 594 21.72 33.76 18.96
CA VAL A 594 20.25 33.88 18.92
C VAL A 594 19.62 33.13 20.10
N LEU A 595 20.20 31.99 20.47
CA LEU A 595 19.75 31.17 21.60
C LEU A 595 20.22 31.72 22.95
N THR A 596 21.52 32.03 23.09
CA THR A 596 22.12 32.43 24.38
C THR A 596 21.93 33.92 24.70
N GLY A 597 21.60 34.74 23.69
CA GLY A 597 21.60 36.20 23.80
C GLY A 597 23.01 36.81 23.98
N ARG A 598 24.07 36.00 23.83
CA ARG A 598 25.49 36.37 24.04
C ARG A 598 26.35 35.96 22.85
N ASN A 599 27.34 36.77 22.49
CA ASN A 599 28.26 36.52 21.37
C ASN A 599 29.62 35.93 21.82
N ASP A 600 29.67 35.09 22.85
CA ASP A 600 30.91 34.49 23.38
C ASP A 600 31.20 33.08 22.85
N GLY A 601 30.25 32.45 22.15
CA GLY A 601 30.45 31.15 21.53
C GLY A 601 30.47 29.97 22.52
N GLU A 602 30.13 30.21 23.79
CA GLU A 602 30.09 29.17 24.82
C GLU A 602 28.66 28.96 25.31
N LEU A 603 28.19 27.71 25.23
CA LEU A 603 26.95 27.29 25.86
C LEU A 603 27.19 27.12 27.37
N MET A 604 26.32 27.70 28.19
CA MET A 604 26.32 27.56 29.64
C MET A 604 25.03 26.87 30.13
N LEU A 605 25.04 26.36 31.37
CA LEU A 605 23.86 25.70 31.94
C LEU A 605 22.70 26.68 32.13
N GLU A 606 23.01 27.94 32.42
CA GLU A 606 22.06 29.03 32.62
C GLU A 606 21.34 29.46 31.33
N ASP A 607 21.86 29.10 30.16
CA ASP A 607 21.24 29.39 28.86
C ASP A 607 20.04 28.47 28.58
N SER A 608 19.75 27.50 29.46
CA SER A 608 18.61 26.62 29.30
C SER A 608 17.29 27.40 29.33
N PRO A 609 16.44 27.30 28.28
CA PRO A 609 15.15 27.98 28.24
C PRO A 609 14.08 27.31 29.12
N LEU A 610 14.45 26.22 29.82
CA LEU A 610 13.56 25.45 30.66
C LEU A 610 13.32 26.14 31.99
N THR A 611 12.05 26.35 32.31
CA THR A 611 11.59 27.00 33.55
C THR A 611 10.74 26.04 34.39
N GLU A 612 10.51 26.40 35.64
CA GLU A 612 9.61 25.67 36.55
C GLU A 612 8.21 25.44 35.94
N ALA A 613 7.68 26.40 35.18
CA ALA A 613 6.39 26.24 34.49
C ALA A 613 6.40 25.09 33.47
N HIS A 614 7.52 24.91 32.74
CA HIS A 614 7.69 23.79 31.83
C HIS A 614 7.76 22.47 32.59
N LEU A 615 8.48 22.44 33.72
CA LEU A 615 8.55 21.26 34.58
C LEU A 615 7.17 20.83 35.12
N LEU A 616 6.36 21.80 35.55
CA LEU A 616 5.02 21.55 36.11
C LEU A 616 3.96 21.17 35.05
N ASP A 617 4.11 21.64 33.81
CA ASP A 617 3.30 21.17 32.67
C ASP A 617 3.68 19.74 32.25
N GLN A 618 4.93 19.33 32.52
CA GLN A 618 5.52 18.10 31.97
C GLN A 618 5.65 16.96 32.98
N THR A 619 5.66 17.23 34.28
CA THR A 619 5.78 16.23 35.34
C THR A 619 4.75 16.47 36.43
N SER A 620 3.88 15.48 36.65
CA SER A 620 3.18 15.39 37.93
C SER A 620 4.20 15.00 38.99
N GLY A 621 4.26 15.72 40.11
CA GLY A 621 5.13 15.35 41.24
C GLY A 621 4.96 13.86 41.60
N PRO A 622 6.03 13.17 42.04
CA PRO A 622 5.97 11.75 42.38
C PRO A 622 4.75 11.40 43.23
N SER A 623 4.01 10.36 42.82
CA SER A 623 2.75 9.98 43.47
C SER A 623 2.95 9.70 44.96
N GLY A 624 2.22 10.43 45.82
CA GLY A 624 2.30 10.29 47.27
C GLY A 624 3.10 11.37 48.01
N MET A 625 3.66 12.35 47.31
CA MET A 625 4.24 13.54 47.95
C MET A 625 3.16 14.51 48.46
N THR A 626 3.40 15.07 49.65
CA THR A 626 2.64 16.23 50.14
C THR A 626 2.99 17.49 49.32
N PRO A 627 2.11 18.52 49.28
CA PRO A 627 2.40 19.77 48.57
C PRO A 627 3.74 20.42 48.98
N PHE A 628 4.16 20.25 50.24
CA PHE A 628 5.44 20.75 50.75
C PHE A 628 6.65 19.94 50.24
N GLU A 629 6.54 18.61 50.13
CA GLU A 629 7.60 17.76 49.57
C GLU A 629 7.75 17.98 48.07
N ALA A 630 6.65 18.24 47.35
CA ALA A 630 6.67 18.63 45.95
C ALA A 630 7.44 19.95 45.75
N GLU A 631 7.21 20.95 46.60
CA GLU A 631 7.92 22.24 46.59
C GLU A 631 9.44 22.09 46.82
N GLN A 632 9.87 21.09 47.60
CA GLN A 632 11.29 20.79 47.81
C GLN A 632 11.94 19.98 46.67
N TRP A 633 11.15 19.21 45.93
CA TRP A 633 11.64 18.37 44.81
C TRP A 633 11.87 19.18 43.53
N ILE A 634 11.01 20.17 43.26
CA ILE A 634 11.01 20.98 42.03
C ILE A 634 12.40 21.55 41.66
N PRO A 635 13.18 22.17 42.56
CA PRO A 635 14.48 22.74 42.19
C PRO A 635 15.49 21.70 41.72
N GLY A 636 15.50 20.51 42.34
CA GLY A 636 16.39 19.42 41.94
C GLY A 636 16.00 18.82 40.59
N ALA A 637 14.70 18.60 40.38
CA ALA A 637 14.17 18.10 39.13
C ALA A 637 14.41 19.08 37.96
N LEU A 638 14.28 20.39 38.21
CA LEU A 638 14.57 21.43 37.23
C LEU A 638 16.06 21.45 36.86
N ALA A 639 16.96 21.35 37.85
CA ALA A 639 18.39 21.30 37.60
C ALA A 639 18.80 20.06 36.77
N ASP A 640 18.23 18.89 37.07
CA ASP A 640 18.47 17.66 36.29
C ASP A 640 17.97 17.81 34.84
N MET A 641 16.81 18.44 34.66
CA MET A 641 16.24 18.69 33.33
C MET A 641 17.10 19.67 32.51
N GLN A 642 17.56 20.76 33.13
CA GLN A 642 18.46 21.75 32.52
C GLN A 642 19.82 21.13 32.17
N GLN A 643 20.37 20.28 33.04
CA GLN A 643 21.62 19.55 32.76
C GLN A 643 21.46 18.56 31.60
N SER A 644 20.32 17.87 31.51
CA SER A 644 20.02 16.98 30.40
C SER A 644 19.95 17.75 29.08
N TRP A 645 19.24 18.89 29.06
CA TRP A 645 19.20 19.79 27.91
C TRP A 645 20.59 20.28 27.51
N PHE A 646 21.40 20.73 28.47
CA PHE A 646 22.77 21.19 28.22
C PHE A 646 23.64 20.10 27.57
N ASN A 647 23.62 18.88 28.11
CA ASN A 647 24.38 17.76 27.56
C ASN A 647 23.95 17.42 26.12
N GLN A 648 22.65 17.50 25.84
CA GLN A 648 22.10 17.24 24.52
C GLN A 648 22.46 18.33 23.52
N MET A 649 22.39 19.60 23.92
CA MET A 649 22.73 20.73 23.07
C MET A 649 24.23 20.83 22.80
N SER A 650 25.06 20.53 23.82
CA SER A 650 26.51 20.39 23.61
C SER A 650 26.83 19.27 22.61
N PHE A 651 26.12 18.13 22.68
CA PHE A 651 26.27 17.07 21.69
C PHE A 651 25.78 17.50 20.29
N GLU A 652 24.70 18.28 20.19
CA GLU A 652 24.22 18.84 18.92
C GLU A 652 25.29 19.68 18.24
N ILE A 653 25.90 20.61 18.99
CA ILE A 653 26.98 21.49 18.49
C ILE A 653 28.17 20.64 18.02
N ASP A 654 28.64 19.68 18.85
CA ASP A 654 29.73 18.78 18.50
C ASP A 654 29.43 17.94 17.24
N LEU A 655 28.20 17.43 17.12
CA LEU A 655 27.77 16.61 15.98
C LEU A 655 27.78 17.43 14.69
N VAL A 656 27.23 18.64 14.74
CA VAL A 656 27.16 19.55 13.60
C VAL A 656 28.57 20.00 13.20
N ASN A 657 29.40 20.43 14.14
CA ASN A 657 30.80 20.79 13.89
C ASN A 657 31.57 19.62 13.25
N PHE A 658 31.35 18.39 13.72
CA PHE A 658 31.93 17.20 13.09
C PHE A 658 31.47 17.02 11.63
N ILE A 659 30.19 17.26 11.32
CA ILE A 659 29.67 17.15 9.93
C ILE A 659 30.33 18.21 9.04
N VAL A 660 30.44 19.45 9.53
CA VAL A 660 31.04 20.58 8.80
C VAL A 660 32.52 20.32 8.54
N ASP A 661 33.30 20.01 9.58
CA ASP A 661 34.73 19.70 9.50
C ASP A 661 35.02 18.54 8.53
N MET A 662 34.20 17.49 8.57
CA MET A 662 34.32 16.37 7.63
C MET A 662 34.03 16.79 6.19
N GLY A 663 33.07 17.67 5.97
CA GLY A 663 32.76 18.19 4.63
C GLY A 663 33.92 18.94 4.02
N ASP A 664 34.51 19.85 4.80
CA ASP A 664 35.64 20.69 4.41
C ASP A 664 36.93 19.90 4.24
N LEU A 665 37.11 18.82 5.00
CA LEU A 665 38.26 17.92 4.85
C LEU A 665 38.12 16.98 3.65
N ILE A 666 36.97 16.29 3.52
CA ILE A 666 36.79 15.19 2.56
C ILE A 666 36.82 15.70 1.13
N TRP A 667 36.19 16.85 0.83
CA TRP A 667 36.06 17.39 -0.52
C TRP A 667 37.39 17.63 -1.24
N PRO A 668 38.28 18.51 -0.76
CA PRO A 668 39.56 18.76 -1.41
C PRO A 668 40.45 17.50 -1.38
N LEU A 669 40.44 16.75 -0.27
CA LEU A 669 41.26 15.55 -0.11
C LEU A 669 40.90 14.46 -1.13
N ALA A 670 39.60 14.20 -1.35
CA ALA A 670 39.14 13.19 -2.30
C ALA A 670 39.58 13.51 -3.73
N LEU A 671 39.49 14.77 -4.15
CA LEU A 671 39.95 15.20 -5.48
C LEU A 671 41.45 15.01 -5.66
N VAL A 672 42.25 15.42 -4.67
CA VAL A 672 43.71 15.29 -4.70
C VAL A 672 44.11 13.81 -4.75
N VAL A 673 43.50 12.96 -3.93
CA VAL A 673 43.78 11.52 -3.89
C VAL A 673 43.37 10.83 -5.20
N LEU A 674 42.18 11.12 -5.72
CA LEU A 674 41.71 10.54 -7.00
C LEU A 674 42.61 10.98 -8.16
N TRP A 675 42.99 12.26 -8.20
CA TRP A 675 43.91 12.75 -9.22
C TRP A 675 45.28 12.08 -9.12
N ALA A 676 45.87 11.99 -7.92
CA ALA A 676 47.15 11.32 -7.70
C ALA A 676 47.12 9.84 -8.09
N LEU A 677 46.03 9.12 -7.75
CA LEU A 677 45.81 7.73 -8.17
C LEU A 677 45.69 7.62 -9.69
N SER A 678 44.96 8.53 -10.34
CA SER A 678 44.82 8.54 -11.80
C SER A 678 46.14 8.83 -12.51
N ALA A 679 46.93 9.80 -12.04
CA ALA A 679 48.24 10.12 -12.57
C ALA A 679 49.22 8.94 -12.43
N TYR A 680 49.23 8.29 -11.26
CA TYR A 680 50.03 7.07 -11.01
C TYR A 680 49.64 5.93 -11.95
N GLU A 681 48.33 5.67 -12.12
CA GLU A 681 47.85 4.67 -13.08
C GLU A 681 48.21 5.04 -14.54
N GLY A 682 48.12 6.31 -14.91
CA GLY A 682 48.49 6.83 -16.23
C GLY A 682 49.96 6.59 -16.59
N ILE A 683 50.87 6.82 -15.64
CA ILE A 683 52.32 6.54 -15.80
C ILE A 683 52.57 5.04 -15.96
N ARG A 684 51.84 4.19 -15.22
CA ARG A 684 51.95 2.73 -15.36
C ARG A 684 51.44 2.20 -16.70
N ILE A 685 50.34 2.76 -17.21
CA ILE A 685 49.80 2.44 -18.54
C ILE A 685 50.86 2.73 -19.62
N MET A 686 51.56 3.87 -19.50
CA MET A 686 52.63 4.24 -20.43
C MET A 686 53.84 3.30 -20.33
N ASN A 687 54.15 2.81 -19.12
CA ASN A 687 55.27 1.90 -18.86
C ASN A 687 54.93 0.41 -19.11
N GLY A 688 53.72 0.07 -19.57
CA GLY A 688 53.30 -1.30 -19.85
C GLY A 688 53.18 -2.22 -18.62
N LYS A 689 53.28 -1.69 -17.40
CA LYS A 689 53.24 -2.46 -16.14
C LYS A 689 51.83 -2.53 -15.57
N GLU A 690 50.83 -2.96 -16.33
CA GLU A 690 49.43 -2.81 -15.90
C GLU A 690 48.91 -3.91 -14.95
N ASP A 691 49.42 -5.14 -15.07
CA ASP A 691 48.87 -6.31 -14.36
C ASP A 691 49.54 -6.60 -13.00
N GLU A 692 50.58 -5.86 -12.62
CA GLU A 692 51.19 -5.97 -11.29
C GLU A 692 50.22 -5.50 -10.20
N LYS A 693 49.87 -6.39 -9.27
CA LYS A 693 49.02 -6.07 -8.10
C LYS A 693 49.66 -4.98 -7.27
N ILE A 694 48.89 -3.92 -6.98
CA ILE A 694 49.30 -2.85 -6.06
C ILE A 694 49.41 -3.43 -4.65
N SER A 695 50.63 -3.57 -4.15
CA SER A 695 50.94 -3.92 -2.77
C SER A 695 51.06 -2.63 -1.95
N LEU A 696 49.94 -2.11 -1.43
CA LEU A 696 49.95 -1.04 -0.44
C LEU A 696 50.35 -1.63 0.93
N SER A 697 51.66 -1.58 1.25
CA SER A 697 52.21 -2.05 2.53
C SER A 697 51.63 -1.41 3.82
N PRO A 698 51.06 -0.17 3.81
CA PRO A 698 50.41 0.38 5.01
C PRO A 698 49.08 -0.31 5.31
N PHE A 699 48.31 -0.64 4.28
CA PHE A 699 46.96 -1.20 4.41
C PHE A 699 46.98 -2.65 4.91
N SER A 700 48.03 -3.41 4.57
CA SER A 700 48.24 -4.76 5.12
C SER A 700 48.56 -4.74 6.62
N LYS A 701 49.28 -3.73 7.11
CA LYS A 701 49.57 -3.55 8.55
C LYS A 701 48.32 -3.18 9.34
N TRP A 702 47.49 -2.29 8.80
CA TRP A 702 46.20 -1.91 9.41
C TRP A 702 45.23 -3.09 9.47
N LYS A 703 45.15 -3.87 8.39
CA LYS A 703 44.33 -5.09 8.35
C LYS A 703 44.81 -6.14 9.36
N SER A 704 46.12 -6.37 9.48
CA SER A 704 46.64 -7.30 10.49
C SER A 704 46.40 -6.82 11.92
N ALA A 705 46.43 -5.50 12.16
CA ALA A 705 46.10 -4.92 13.46
C ALA A 705 44.61 -5.13 13.79
N LEU A 706 43.71 -4.88 12.83
CA LEU A 706 42.28 -5.10 12.97
C LEU A 706 41.92 -6.59 13.15
N ASP A 707 42.54 -7.47 12.37
CA ASP A 707 42.37 -8.93 12.50
C ASP A 707 42.88 -9.44 13.85
N SER A 708 43.92 -8.82 14.44
CA SER A 708 44.41 -9.15 15.78
C SER A 708 43.43 -8.70 16.89
N THR A 709 42.76 -7.55 16.73
CA THR A 709 41.74 -7.04 17.68
C THR A 709 40.43 -7.83 17.59
N LEU A 710 40.09 -8.37 16.41
CA LEU A 710 38.91 -9.21 16.18
C LEU A 710 39.11 -10.69 16.51
N SER A 711 40.35 -11.14 16.72
CA SER A 711 40.68 -12.54 17.05
C SER A 711 40.01 -13.10 18.33
N PRO A 712 39.75 -12.33 19.42
CA PRO A 712 39.07 -12.84 20.63
C PRO A 712 37.62 -13.28 20.34
N MET A 713 36.94 -12.61 19.40
CA MET A 713 35.59 -12.95 18.96
C MET A 713 35.53 -14.31 18.24
N SER A 714 36.61 -14.70 17.55
CA SER A 714 36.70 -15.99 16.85
C SER A 714 36.87 -17.17 17.81
N ALA A 715 37.62 -16.98 18.91
CA ALA A 715 37.79 -17.98 19.96
C ALA A 715 36.50 -18.21 20.75
N SER A 716 35.73 -17.15 21.04
CA SER A 716 34.39 -17.26 21.65
C SER A 716 33.43 -18.06 20.77
N ARG A 717 33.53 -17.93 19.45
CA ARG A 717 32.69 -18.67 18.50
C ARG A 717 32.98 -20.18 18.50
N GLN A 718 34.25 -20.57 18.63
CA GLN A 718 34.64 -21.98 18.78
C GLN A 718 34.12 -22.56 20.09
N LYS A 719 34.27 -21.84 21.22
CA LYS A 719 33.72 -22.27 22.52
C LYS A 719 32.19 -22.43 22.48
N LEU A 720 31.46 -21.50 21.85
CA LEU A 720 30.02 -21.64 21.64
C LEU A 720 29.67 -22.88 20.79
N SER A 721 30.47 -23.20 19.78
CA SER A 721 30.22 -24.38 18.94
C SER A 721 30.46 -25.71 19.67
N GLU A 722 31.45 -25.74 20.57
CA GLU A 722 31.69 -26.91 21.43
C GLU A 722 30.59 -27.08 22.47
N LEU A 723 30.15 -25.97 23.09
CA LEU A 723 29.02 -25.95 24.01
C LEU A 723 27.75 -26.47 23.31
N ASP A 724 27.47 -26.01 22.09
CA ASP A 724 26.32 -26.43 21.32
C ASP A 724 26.37 -27.94 20.98
N ARG A 725 27.53 -28.46 20.57
CA ARG A 725 27.72 -29.91 20.34
C ARG A 725 27.51 -30.74 21.61
N ASN A 726 27.94 -30.23 22.77
CA ASN A 726 27.74 -30.93 24.04
C ASN A 726 26.28 -30.90 24.48
N HIS A 727 25.61 -29.76 24.33
CA HIS A 727 24.17 -29.61 24.57
C HIS A 727 23.35 -30.54 23.67
N GLU A 728 23.72 -30.69 22.40
CA GLU A 728 23.10 -31.64 21.48
C GLU A 728 23.10 -33.07 22.02
N LYS A 729 24.26 -33.52 22.48
CA LYS A 729 24.43 -34.87 23.02
C LYS A 729 23.59 -35.06 24.27
N MET A 730 23.56 -34.06 25.16
CA MET A 730 22.75 -34.08 26.38
C MET A 730 21.25 -34.17 26.07
N VAL A 731 20.74 -33.30 25.19
CA VAL A 731 19.32 -33.25 24.81
C VAL A 731 18.90 -34.53 24.08
N LYS A 732 19.72 -35.07 23.19
CA LYS A 732 19.46 -36.36 22.54
C LYS A 732 19.39 -37.50 23.56
N GLY A 733 20.36 -37.57 24.49
CA GLY A 733 20.36 -38.58 25.54
C GLY A 733 19.14 -38.49 26.48
N LEU A 734 18.72 -37.28 26.84
CA LEU A 734 17.49 -37.05 27.61
C LEU A 734 16.25 -37.45 26.82
N ARG A 735 16.15 -37.06 25.54
CA ARG A 735 15.01 -37.38 24.68
C ARG A 735 14.87 -38.89 24.46
N GLU A 736 15.98 -39.60 24.27
CA GLU A 736 15.99 -41.06 24.13
C GLU A 736 15.54 -41.73 25.43
N LYS A 737 16.08 -41.32 26.59
CA LYS A 737 15.61 -41.80 27.91
C LYS A 737 14.13 -41.52 28.13
N LEU A 738 13.66 -40.31 27.82
CA LEU A 738 12.27 -39.91 27.98
C LEU A 738 11.36 -40.67 27.01
N SER A 739 11.80 -40.92 25.77
CA SER A 739 11.04 -41.69 24.77
C SER A 739 10.97 -43.18 25.07
N ASN A 740 11.97 -43.72 25.77
CA ASN A 740 11.94 -45.10 26.24
C ASN A 740 11.04 -45.25 27.48
N TYR A 741 10.90 -44.19 28.29
CA TYR A 741 9.97 -44.13 29.42
C TYR A 741 8.52 -43.86 28.96
N LEU A 742 8.36 -42.99 27.96
CA LEU A 742 7.10 -42.68 27.30
C LEU A 742 7.02 -43.51 26.02
N THR A 743 6.60 -44.77 26.12
CA THR A 743 6.16 -45.61 24.99
C THR A 743 4.88 -45.03 24.34
N LEU A 744 4.96 -43.80 23.83
CA LEU A 744 3.92 -43.04 23.12
C LEU A 744 3.76 -43.50 21.66
N ARG A 745 4.17 -44.73 21.33
CA ARG A 745 3.96 -45.30 20.01
C ARG A 745 2.50 -45.78 19.81
N ASP A 746 1.76 -46.01 20.91
CA ASP A 746 0.36 -46.45 20.89
C ASP A 746 -0.69 -45.33 20.96
N LEU A 747 -0.33 -44.09 21.32
CA LEU A 747 -1.32 -43.00 21.46
C LEU A 747 -1.69 -42.33 20.13
N LYS A 748 -0.78 -42.32 19.14
CA LYS A 748 -1.04 -41.71 17.83
C LYS A 748 -1.86 -42.64 16.90
N SER A 749 -1.75 -43.96 17.07
CA SER A 749 -2.66 -44.95 16.48
C SER A 749 -4.02 -44.98 17.19
N SER A 750 -4.04 -44.68 18.51
CA SER A 750 -5.27 -44.63 19.31
C SER A 750 -6.17 -43.44 18.98
N ALA A 751 -5.67 -42.22 18.76
CA ALA A 751 -6.54 -41.06 18.46
C ALA A 751 -7.28 -41.20 17.11
N THR A 752 -6.63 -41.76 16.09
CA THR A 752 -7.26 -42.09 14.80
C THR A 752 -8.20 -43.29 14.94
N GLY A 753 -7.85 -44.29 15.75
CA GLY A 753 -8.72 -45.42 16.11
C GLY A 753 -9.95 -45.05 16.96
N LEU A 754 -9.86 -44.04 17.82
CA LEU A 754 -10.92 -43.60 18.73
C LEU A 754 -12.02 -42.86 17.97
N LEU A 755 -11.65 -41.98 17.03
CA LEU A 755 -12.58 -41.33 16.12
C LEU A 755 -13.29 -42.36 15.21
N LEU A 756 -12.55 -43.38 14.76
CA LEU A 756 -13.09 -44.50 13.99
C LEU A 756 -14.04 -45.39 14.80
N ARG A 757 -13.77 -45.62 16.09
CA ARG A 757 -14.68 -46.32 17.01
C ARG A 757 -15.96 -45.52 17.30
N PHE A 758 -15.87 -44.20 17.43
CA PHE A 758 -17.05 -43.33 17.57
C PHE A 758 -17.92 -43.29 16.31
N LEU A 759 -17.31 -43.42 15.12
CA LEU A 759 -18.02 -43.43 13.82
C LEU A 759 -18.50 -44.82 13.39
N GLU A 760 -18.02 -45.90 14.02
CA GLU A 760 -18.41 -47.28 13.70
C GLU A 760 -19.92 -47.58 13.87
N PRO A 761 -20.58 -47.13 14.95
CA PRO A 761 -22.04 -47.30 15.10
C PRO A 761 -22.82 -46.53 14.04
N VAL A 762 -22.43 -45.27 13.78
CA VAL A 762 -23.09 -44.41 12.79
C VAL A 762 -22.97 -44.99 11.38
N THR A 763 -21.78 -45.44 10.99
CA THR A 763 -21.58 -46.01 9.65
C THR A 763 -22.29 -47.36 9.46
N LYS A 764 -22.51 -48.13 10.54
CA LYS A 764 -23.32 -49.38 10.51
C LYS A 764 -24.82 -49.06 10.40
N ILE A 765 -25.30 -48.03 11.08
CA ILE A 765 -26.69 -47.56 11.01
C ILE A 765 -27.06 -47.09 9.59
N PHE A 766 -26.17 -46.36 8.92
CA PHE A 766 -26.45 -45.78 7.59
C PHE A 766 -26.16 -46.72 6.39
N LYS A 767 -25.87 -48.02 6.59
CA LYS A 767 -25.59 -49.02 5.53
C LYS A 767 -24.64 -48.51 4.42
N ILE A 768 -23.54 -47.85 4.80
CA ILE A 768 -22.60 -47.24 3.84
C ILE A 768 -21.76 -48.34 3.14
N PRO A 769 -21.61 -48.31 1.79
CA PRO A 769 -20.78 -49.28 1.04
C PRO A 769 -19.33 -49.34 1.53
N GLU A 770 -18.72 -50.54 1.49
CA GLU A 770 -17.33 -50.75 1.97
C GLU A 770 -16.29 -49.90 1.22
N SER A 771 -16.50 -49.65 -0.08
CA SER A 771 -15.64 -48.78 -0.89
C SER A 771 -15.54 -47.36 -0.30
N ARG A 772 -16.70 -46.75 0.03
CA ARG A 772 -16.74 -45.41 0.65
C ARG A 772 -16.15 -45.38 2.06
N ARG A 773 -16.27 -46.49 2.82
CA ARG A 773 -15.60 -46.63 4.13
C ARG A 773 -14.08 -46.68 4.00
N ARG A 774 -13.56 -47.35 2.98
CA ARG A 774 -12.12 -47.40 2.69
C ARG A 774 -11.59 -46.02 2.31
N ASP A 775 -12.31 -45.29 1.46
CA ASP A 775 -11.95 -43.92 1.06
C ASP A 775 -11.95 -42.95 2.24
N LEU A 776 -12.92 -43.06 3.16
CA LEU A 776 -12.95 -42.27 4.39
C LEU A 776 -11.73 -42.54 5.29
N LYS A 777 -11.29 -43.81 5.39
CA LYS A 777 -10.08 -44.17 6.16
C LYS A 777 -8.79 -43.62 5.54
N ILE A 778 -8.71 -43.58 4.21
CA ILE A 778 -7.50 -43.14 3.49
C ILE A 778 -7.42 -41.62 3.37
N TYR A 779 -8.50 -40.99 2.93
CA TYR A 779 -8.52 -39.56 2.58
C TYR A 779 -9.15 -38.68 3.67
N GLY A 780 -9.81 -39.26 4.67
CA GLY A 780 -10.43 -38.50 5.77
C GLY A 780 -11.39 -37.43 5.26
N ARG A 781 -11.15 -36.18 5.67
CA ARG A 781 -11.92 -34.98 5.24
C ARG A 781 -11.79 -34.62 3.76
N GLN A 782 -10.80 -35.15 3.04
CA GLN A 782 -10.66 -35.00 1.59
C GLN A 782 -11.52 -36.00 0.81
N SER A 783 -12.11 -36.99 1.46
CA SER A 783 -13.09 -37.88 0.80
C SER A 783 -14.43 -37.15 0.63
N ILE A 784 -15.22 -37.55 -0.37
CA ILE A 784 -16.57 -36.98 -0.63
C ILE A 784 -17.44 -37.06 0.63
N LEU A 785 -17.47 -38.23 1.27
CA LEU A 785 -18.29 -38.50 2.45
C LEU A 785 -17.74 -37.80 3.70
N GLY A 786 -16.41 -37.82 3.90
CA GLY A 786 -15.78 -37.11 5.01
C GLY A 786 -15.94 -35.60 4.95
N SER A 787 -15.92 -35.01 3.75
CA SER A 787 -16.20 -33.59 3.54
C SER A 787 -17.63 -33.22 3.93
N TRP A 788 -18.63 -34.04 3.58
CA TRP A 788 -20.03 -33.82 4.00
C TRP A 788 -20.22 -33.95 5.51
N ILE A 789 -19.65 -34.98 6.14
CA ILE A 789 -19.71 -35.15 7.60
C ILE A 789 -19.11 -33.94 8.30
N ALA A 790 -17.91 -33.53 7.90
CA ALA A 790 -17.25 -32.37 8.49
C ALA A 790 -18.07 -31.08 8.28
N PHE A 791 -18.66 -30.88 7.11
CA PHE A 791 -19.53 -29.73 6.83
C PHE A 791 -20.72 -29.65 7.80
N TYR A 792 -21.47 -30.76 7.97
CA TYR A 792 -22.61 -30.77 8.90
C TYR A 792 -22.18 -30.57 10.35
N ILE A 793 -21.07 -31.18 10.79
CA ILE A 793 -20.53 -30.98 12.14
C ILE A 793 -20.21 -29.49 12.36
N PHE A 794 -19.47 -28.86 11.45
CA PHE A 794 -19.11 -27.45 11.59
C PHE A 794 -20.33 -26.54 11.55
N ILE A 795 -21.26 -26.75 10.62
CA ILE A 795 -22.50 -25.96 10.54
C ILE A 795 -23.32 -26.10 11.82
N THR A 796 -23.49 -27.30 12.37
CA THR A 796 -24.24 -27.49 13.62
C THR A 796 -23.59 -26.74 14.78
N ILE A 797 -22.26 -26.81 14.92
CA ILE A 797 -21.53 -26.06 15.95
C ILE A 797 -21.74 -24.55 15.78
N LEU A 798 -21.65 -24.06 14.54
CA LEU A 798 -21.76 -22.64 14.22
C LEU A 798 -23.19 -22.10 14.42
N VAL A 799 -24.20 -22.90 14.06
CA VAL A 799 -25.62 -22.56 14.31
C VAL A 799 -25.92 -22.58 15.80
N MET A 800 -25.43 -23.56 16.56
CA MET A 800 -25.55 -23.57 18.02
C MET A 800 -24.93 -22.32 18.64
N PHE A 801 -23.78 -21.89 18.14
CA PHE A 801 -23.14 -20.66 18.60
C PHE A 801 -23.95 -19.41 18.22
N LEU A 802 -24.51 -19.34 17.00
CA LEU A 802 -25.38 -18.23 16.59
C LEU A 802 -26.61 -18.10 17.49
N VAL A 803 -27.24 -19.24 17.83
CA VAL A 803 -28.37 -19.26 18.78
C VAL A 803 -27.92 -18.77 20.16
N TRP A 804 -26.73 -19.19 20.61
CA TRP A 804 -26.15 -18.79 21.89
C TRP A 804 -25.73 -17.31 21.98
N LEU A 805 -25.56 -16.59 20.86
CA LEU A 805 -25.05 -15.22 20.85
C LEU A 805 -25.83 -14.32 21.83
N PRO A 806 -25.17 -13.71 22.83
CA PRO A 806 -25.88 -13.03 23.91
C PRO A 806 -26.42 -11.66 23.49
N ILE A 807 -27.50 -11.23 24.13
CA ILE A 807 -28.15 -9.91 23.98
C ILE A 807 -28.51 -9.39 25.36
N ALA A 808 -28.53 -8.06 25.53
CA ALA A 808 -29.01 -7.41 26.74
C ALA A 808 -30.48 -7.76 27.02
N GLU A 809 -30.80 -8.11 28.26
CA GLU A 809 -32.18 -8.37 28.70
C GLU A 809 -33.02 -7.09 28.61
N SER A 810 -34.23 -7.18 28.07
CA SER A 810 -35.20 -6.08 27.96
C SER A 810 -36.59 -6.63 27.62
N ASP A 811 -37.63 -5.82 27.80
CA ASP A 811 -39.02 -6.21 27.53
C ASP A 811 -39.23 -6.72 26.07
N ASN A 812 -38.50 -6.15 25.10
CA ASN A 812 -38.53 -6.57 23.68
C ASN A 812 -37.39 -7.55 23.33
N TYR A 813 -37.04 -8.48 24.22
CA TYR A 813 -35.91 -9.42 24.02
C TYR A 813 -36.04 -10.23 22.73
N GLU A 814 -37.22 -10.79 22.45
CA GLU A 814 -37.47 -11.66 21.29
C GLU A 814 -37.29 -10.89 19.97
N PHE A 815 -37.84 -9.66 19.88
CA PHE A 815 -37.65 -8.78 18.73
C PHE A 815 -36.17 -8.44 18.50
N LYS A 816 -35.44 -8.03 19.55
CA LYS A 816 -33.99 -7.73 19.44
C LYS A 816 -33.20 -8.97 19.01
N LYS A 817 -33.58 -10.16 19.49
CA LYS A 817 -32.97 -11.43 19.08
C LYS A 817 -33.22 -11.75 17.62
N VAL A 818 -34.44 -11.59 17.13
CA VAL A 818 -34.76 -11.79 15.70
C VAL A 818 -34.06 -10.76 14.82
N LEU A 819 -34.00 -9.49 15.22
CA LEU A 819 -33.28 -8.44 14.51
C LEU A 819 -31.78 -8.76 14.40
N GLN A 820 -31.16 -9.16 15.52
CA GLN A 820 -29.75 -9.54 15.56
C GLN A 820 -29.46 -10.75 14.66
N VAL A 821 -30.22 -11.84 14.81
CA VAL A 821 -30.04 -13.07 14.01
C VAL A 821 -30.25 -12.78 12.52
N SER A 822 -31.25 -11.98 12.18
CA SER A 822 -31.52 -11.57 10.79
C SER A 822 -30.36 -10.77 10.20
N ASN A 823 -29.81 -9.81 10.95
CA ASN A 823 -28.65 -9.03 10.54
C ASN A 823 -27.39 -9.91 10.36
N VAL A 824 -27.16 -10.88 11.26
CA VAL A 824 -26.05 -11.83 11.16
C VAL A 824 -26.19 -12.70 9.91
N LEU A 825 -27.36 -13.29 9.68
CA LEU A 825 -27.61 -14.17 8.53
C LEU A 825 -27.60 -13.41 7.19
N LEU A 826 -28.05 -12.16 7.16
CA LEU A 826 -27.92 -11.30 5.99
C LEU A 826 -26.45 -11.01 5.67
N THR A 827 -25.67 -10.61 6.68
CA THR A 827 -24.22 -10.38 6.52
C THR A 827 -23.50 -11.66 6.08
N LEU A 828 -23.87 -12.80 6.68
CA LEU A 828 -23.38 -14.11 6.31
C LEU A 828 -23.66 -14.42 4.83
N SER A 829 -24.87 -14.16 4.36
CA SER A 829 -25.26 -14.42 2.98
C SER A 829 -24.45 -13.57 1.99
N ILE A 830 -24.24 -12.29 2.29
CA ILE A 830 -23.39 -11.38 1.51
C ILE A 830 -21.95 -11.94 1.44
N PHE A 831 -21.37 -12.31 2.58
CA PHE A 831 -20.01 -12.86 2.65
C PHE A 831 -19.89 -14.22 1.94
N ILE A 832 -20.92 -15.07 1.97
CA ILE A 832 -20.95 -16.33 1.22
C ILE A 832 -20.93 -16.07 -0.28
N LEU A 833 -21.74 -15.12 -0.78
CA LEU A 833 -21.75 -14.76 -2.21
C LEU A 833 -20.40 -14.20 -2.66
N MET A 834 -19.81 -13.30 -1.87
CA MET A 834 -18.45 -12.80 -2.12
C MET A 834 -17.41 -13.94 -2.10
N ALA A 835 -17.48 -14.85 -1.13
CA ALA A 835 -16.58 -15.99 -1.03
C ALA A 835 -16.77 -16.98 -2.20
N PHE A 836 -17.99 -17.18 -2.69
CA PHE A 836 -18.26 -17.98 -3.90
C PHE A 836 -17.67 -17.35 -5.15
N SER A 837 -17.83 -16.04 -5.33
CA SER A 837 -17.18 -15.30 -6.41
C SER A 837 -15.65 -15.41 -6.34
N LEU A 838 -15.06 -15.21 -5.16
CA LEU A 838 -13.63 -15.37 -4.96
C LEU A 838 -13.15 -16.80 -5.18
N ASN A 839 -13.95 -17.79 -4.78
CA ASN A 839 -13.63 -19.20 -4.98
C ASN A 839 -13.68 -19.58 -6.46
N LEU A 840 -14.57 -18.96 -7.25
CA LEU A 840 -14.60 -19.14 -8.69
C LEU A 840 -13.32 -18.57 -9.32
N HIS A 841 -12.94 -17.33 -9.00
CA HIS A 841 -11.72 -16.69 -9.51
C HIS A 841 -10.44 -17.41 -9.02
N THR A 842 -10.15 -17.33 -7.73
CA THR A 842 -8.89 -17.85 -7.18
C THR A 842 -8.93 -19.36 -7.03
N GLY A 843 -10.03 -19.90 -6.50
CA GLY A 843 -10.11 -21.30 -6.12
C GLY A 843 -10.15 -22.26 -7.30
N TYR A 844 -10.98 -22.02 -8.31
CA TYR A 844 -11.15 -22.92 -9.46
C TYR A 844 -10.28 -22.58 -10.65
N THR A 845 -10.03 -21.30 -10.95
CA THR A 845 -9.21 -20.91 -12.12
C THR A 845 -7.75 -20.59 -11.81
N GLY A 846 -7.40 -20.37 -10.53
CA GLY A 846 -6.04 -19.99 -10.12
C GLY A 846 -5.72 -18.51 -10.30
N MET A 847 -6.70 -17.69 -10.70
CA MET A 847 -6.54 -16.24 -10.86
C MET A 847 -6.71 -15.53 -9.51
N VAL A 848 -5.59 -15.11 -8.90
CA VAL A 848 -5.60 -14.41 -7.60
C VAL A 848 -6.24 -13.03 -7.74
N ASN A 849 -7.46 -12.87 -7.23
CA ASN A 849 -8.21 -11.61 -7.27
C ASN A 849 -8.29 -10.97 -5.86
N PHE A 850 -7.52 -9.90 -5.63
CA PHE A 850 -7.58 -9.12 -4.38
C PHE A 850 -8.50 -7.91 -4.46
N GLY A 851 -9.11 -7.64 -5.62
CA GLY A 851 -10.03 -6.53 -5.83
C GLY A 851 -11.48 -6.96 -5.95
N ILE A 852 -11.93 -7.98 -5.22
CA ILE A 852 -13.33 -8.43 -5.34
C ILE A 852 -14.33 -7.31 -5.00
N ILE A 853 -13.95 -6.40 -4.10
CA ILE A 853 -14.73 -5.22 -3.74
C ILE A 853 -15.05 -4.33 -4.95
N PHE A 854 -14.19 -4.29 -5.98
CA PHE A 854 -14.48 -3.57 -7.21
C PHE A 854 -15.82 -4.00 -7.83
N PHE A 855 -16.03 -5.32 -7.97
CA PHE A 855 -17.27 -5.87 -8.54
C PHE A 855 -18.48 -5.74 -7.60
N VAL A 856 -18.24 -5.87 -6.29
CA VAL A 856 -19.26 -5.64 -5.27
C VAL A 856 -19.74 -4.19 -5.30
N SER A 857 -18.82 -3.24 -5.38
CA SER A 857 -19.13 -1.81 -5.41
C SER A 857 -19.81 -1.38 -6.70
N ILE A 858 -19.44 -1.94 -7.85
CA ILE A 858 -20.21 -1.73 -9.09
C ILE A 858 -21.66 -2.15 -8.87
N GLY A 859 -21.90 -3.31 -8.25
CA GLY A 859 -23.26 -3.76 -7.91
C GLY A 859 -24.01 -2.81 -6.98
N ALA A 860 -23.38 -2.42 -5.87
CA ALA A 860 -23.96 -1.51 -4.88
C ALA A 860 -24.29 -0.13 -5.49
N ILE A 861 -23.33 0.48 -6.18
CA ILE A 861 -23.48 1.81 -6.80
C ILE A 861 -24.54 1.77 -7.90
N THR A 862 -24.50 0.78 -8.79
CA THR A 862 -25.43 0.69 -9.92
C THR A 862 -26.87 0.52 -9.44
N VAL A 863 -27.12 -0.39 -8.49
CA VAL A 863 -28.47 -0.58 -7.95
C VAL A 863 -28.94 0.69 -7.25
N SER A 864 -28.14 1.25 -6.35
CA SER A 864 -28.55 2.43 -5.58
C SER A 864 -28.81 3.67 -6.44
N ILE A 865 -28.01 3.94 -7.48
CA ILE A 865 -28.21 5.09 -8.36
C ILE A 865 -29.42 4.87 -9.28
N LEU A 866 -29.55 3.68 -9.88
CA LEU A 866 -30.65 3.40 -10.79
C LEU A 866 -32.01 3.40 -10.08
N THR A 867 -32.09 2.91 -8.84
CA THR A 867 -33.36 2.88 -8.08
C THR A 867 -33.63 4.17 -7.32
N ALA A 868 -32.64 5.04 -7.14
CA ALA A 868 -32.84 6.30 -6.42
C ALA A 868 -33.86 7.19 -7.16
N PRO A 869 -34.76 7.90 -6.45
CA PRO A 869 -35.71 8.81 -7.08
C PRO A 869 -35.02 9.99 -7.80
N GLU A 870 -35.64 10.51 -8.86
CA GLU A 870 -35.10 11.67 -9.63
C GLU A 870 -34.83 12.90 -8.76
N ARG A 871 -35.65 13.13 -7.72
CA ARG A 871 -35.48 14.24 -6.76
C ARG A 871 -34.15 14.22 -5.98
N VAL A 872 -33.46 13.09 -5.94
CA VAL A 872 -32.14 12.93 -5.29
C VAL A 872 -31.05 12.57 -6.31
N TYR A 873 -31.24 12.96 -7.58
CA TYR A 873 -30.33 12.71 -8.69
C TYR A 873 -30.18 11.22 -9.08
N GLY A 874 -31.23 10.42 -8.89
CA GLY A 874 -31.32 9.03 -9.38
C GLY A 874 -32.20 8.86 -10.62
N TYR A 875 -32.43 7.61 -11.05
CA TYR A 875 -33.18 7.29 -12.29
C TYR A 875 -34.55 6.63 -12.09
N ASP A 876 -34.98 6.38 -10.85
CA ASP A 876 -36.30 5.80 -10.49
C ASP A 876 -36.64 4.46 -11.18
N TRP A 877 -35.62 3.64 -11.49
CA TRP A 877 -35.83 2.30 -12.05
C TRP A 877 -36.34 1.31 -10.99
N GLY A 878 -37.09 0.32 -11.46
CA GLY A 878 -37.50 -0.80 -10.61
C GLY A 878 -36.30 -1.61 -10.09
N ILE A 879 -36.45 -2.11 -8.86
CA ILE A 879 -35.33 -2.73 -8.10
C ILE A 879 -34.83 -4.02 -8.77
N MET A 880 -35.73 -4.79 -9.38
CA MET A 880 -35.38 -6.04 -10.07
C MET A 880 -34.63 -5.77 -11.37
N GLU A 881 -35.09 -4.81 -12.15
CA GLU A 881 -34.45 -4.37 -13.39
C GLU A 881 -33.04 -3.83 -13.09
N ALA A 882 -32.93 -2.94 -12.10
CA ALA A 882 -31.65 -2.38 -11.66
C ALA A 882 -30.67 -3.46 -11.19
N THR A 883 -31.13 -4.46 -10.43
CA THR A 883 -30.28 -5.57 -9.95
C THR A 883 -29.78 -6.44 -11.11
N ILE A 884 -30.63 -6.76 -12.08
CA ILE A 884 -30.23 -7.53 -13.26
C ILE A 884 -29.21 -6.76 -14.10
N VAL A 885 -29.45 -5.46 -14.33
CA VAL A 885 -28.52 -4.60 -15.07
C VAL A 885 -27.19 -4.47 -14.34
N ALA A 886 -27.20 -4.32 -13.01
CA ALA A 886 -25.98 -4.29 -12.20
C ALA A 886 -25.16 -5.59 -12.32
N MET A 887 -25.83 -6.75 -12.31
CA MET A 887 -25.17 -8.05 -12.52
C MET A 887 -24.58 -8.18 -13.93
N LEU A 888 -25.33 -7.79 -14.97
CA LEU A 888 -24.88 -7.87 -16.36
C LEU A 888 -23.74 -6.90 -16.63
N LEU A 889 -23.82 -5.67 -16.12
CA LEU A 889 -22.78 -4.65 -16.22
C LEU A 889 -21.49 -5.13 -15.55
N SER A 890 -21.57 -5.61 -14.32
CA SER A 890 -20.41 -6.17 -13.61
C SER A 890 -19.82 -7.39 -14.34
N GLY A 891 -20.68 -8.27 -14.88
CA GLY A 891 -20.24 -9.40 -15.70
C GLY A 891 -19.54 -8.98 -16.99
N ALA A 892 -20.05 -7.96 -17.68
CA ALA A 892 -19.44 -7.40 -18.88
C ALA A 892 -18.09 -6.76 -18.57
N ILE A 893 -17.99 -5.97 -17.48
CA ILE A 893 -16.73 -5.40 -16.99
C ILE A 893 -15.75 -6.53 -16.63
N GLY A 894 -16.20 -7.58 -15.94
CA GLY A 894 -15.38 -8.76 -15.62
C GLY A 894 -14.86 -9.46 -16.88
N TRP A 895 -15.69 -9.65 -17.89
CA TRP A 895 -15.27 -10.23 -19.18
C TRP A 895 -14.23 -9.36 -19.89
N LEU A 896 -14.48 -8.06 -19.98
CA LEU A 896 -13.58 -7.09 -20.61
C LEU A 896 -12.22 -7.04 -19.91
N LEU A 897 -12.22 -7.12 -18.58
CA LEU A 897 -11.02 -7.09 -17.76
C LEU A 897 -10.15 -8.34 -17.93
N ALA A 898 -10.74 -9.48 -18.30
CA ALA A 898 -9.99 -10.71 -18.53
C ALA A 898 -9.05 -10.63 -19.75
N TYR A 899 -9.41 -9.88 -20.79
CA TYR A 899 -8.60 -9.80 -22.01
C TYR A 899 -7.21 -9.16 -21.79
N PRO A 900 -7.10 -7.96 -21.17
CA PRO A 900 -5.80 -7.37 -20.86
C PRO A 900 -5.06 -8.14 -19.77
N THR A 901 -5.79 -8.78 -18.84
CA THR A 901 -5.16 -9.40 -17.66
C THR A 901 -4.76 -10.85 -17.81
N ALA A 902 -5.37 -11.61 -18.73
CA ALA A 902 -5.02 -13.02 -18.95
C ALA A 902 -3.58 -13.23 -19.43
N ARG A 903 -2.94 -12.18 -19.97
CA ARG A 903 -1.53 -12.19 -20.40
C ARG A 903 -0.56 -11.85 -19.27
N LEU A 904 -1.07 -11.40 -18.14
CA LEU A 904 -0.28 -10.99 -17.00
C LEU A 904 0.01 -12.19 -16.11
N ARG A 905 1.19 -12.19 -15.49
CA ARG A 905 1.48 -13.08 -14.35
C ARG A 905 0.41 -12.88 -13.26
N THR A 906 0.08 -13.94 -12.52
CA THR A 906 -0.93 -13.93 -11.45
C THR A 906 -0.79 -12.75 -10.48
N ASP A 907 0.45 -12.36 -10.17
CA ASP A 907 0.75 -11.31 -9.21
C ASP A 907 0.34 -9.92 -9.74
N TYR A 908 0.49 -9.68 -11.05
CA TYR A 908 0.06 -8.44 -11.69
C TYR A 908 -1.46 -8.34 -11.77
N PHE A 909 -2.15 -9.46 -12.03
CA PHE A 909 -3.62 -9.48 -11.98
C PHE A 909 -4.13 -9.11 -10.58
N ALA A 910 -3.48 -9.65 -9.55
CA ALA A 910 -3.81 -9.34 -8.16
C ALA A 910 -3.61 -7.84 -7.85
N ILE A 911 -2.52 -7.23 -8.32
CA ILE A 911 -2.25 -5.79 -8.15
C ILE A 911 -3.29 -4.94 -8.91
N VAL A 912 -3.57 -5.25 -10.18
CA VAL A 912 -4.52 -4.49 -11.02
C VAL A 912 -5.91 -4.49 -10.41
N THR A 913 -6.38 -5.65 -9.91
CA THR A 913 -7.72 -5.74 -9.30
C THR A 913 -7.84 -4.88 -8.04
N ILE A 914 -6.82 -4.84 -7.17
CA ILE A 914 -6.84 -3.93 -6.00
C ILE A 914 -6.85 -2.47 -6.45
N SER A 915 -6.01 -2.12 -7.43
CA SER A 915 -5.96 -0.77 -7.97
C SER A 915 -7.30 -0.31 -8.52
N LEU A 916 -8.05 -1.19 -9.21
CA LEU A 916 -9.39 -0.87 -9.71
C LEU A 916 -10.41 -0.65 -8.59
N GLY A 917 -10.36 -1.45 -7.52
CA GLY A 917 -11.19 -1.21 -6.34
C GLY A 917 -10.90 0.15 -5.69
N GLU A 918 -9.62 0.52 -5.61
CA GLU A 918 -9.19 1.81 -5.07
C GLU A 918 -9.58 2.98 -5.99
N ILE A 919 -9.48 2.81 -7.30
CA ILE A 919 -9.96 3.79 -8.30
C ILE A 919 -11.44 4.08 -8.06
N VAL A 920 -12.30 3.05 -7.99
CA VAL A 920 -13.74 3.25 -7.77
C VAL A 920 -14.02 3.87 -6.40
N ARG A 921 -13.25 3.51 -5.36
CA ARG A 921 -13.38 4.11 -4.02
C ARG A 921 -13.15 5.61 -4.05
N VAL A 922 -12.05 6.04 -4.68
CA VAL A 922 -11.72 7.47 -4.75
C VAL A 922 -12.67 8.20 -5.70
N LEU A 923 -13.10 7.57 -6.80
CA LEU A 923 -14.15 8.12 -7.66
C LEU A 923 -15.45 8.33 -6.88
N LEU A 924 -15.90 7.37 -6.07
CA LEU A 924 -17.09 7.53 -5.21
C LEU A 924 -16.92 8.69 -4.19
N ALA A 925 -15.70 8.92 -3.71
CA ALA A 925 -15.39 10.03 -2.83
C ALA A 925 -15.31 11.39 -3.55
N GLY A 926 -14.90 11.42 -4.83
CA GLY A 926 -14.60 12.63 -5.59
C GLY A 926 -15.67 13.08 -6.59
N GLU A 927 -16.36 12.13 -7.24
CA GLU A 927 -17.27 12.36 -8.37
C GLU A 927 -18.72 12.54 -7.93
N PRO A 928 -19.35 13.70 -8.23
CA PRO A 928 -20.77 13.90 -7.99
C PRO A 928 -21.67 12.94 -8.78
N LEU A 929 -21.25 12.51 -9.98
CA LEU A 929 -22.00 11.58 -10.84
C LEU A 929 -22.17 10.19 -10.22
N LEU A 930 -21.33 9.85 -9.25
CA LEU A 930 -21.42 8.59 -8.51
C LEU A 930 -22.10 8.78 -7.15
N ARG A 931 -22.82 9.88 -6.94
CA ARG A 931 -23.59 10.16 -5.73
C ARG A 931 -25.08 10.30 -6.07
N ALA A 932 -25.93 9.78 -5.18
CA ALA A 932 -27.36 10.04 -5.18
C ALA A 932 -27.80 10.20 -3.72
N GLY A 933 -28.58 11.24 -3.41
CA GLY A 933 -29.00 11.57 -2.05
C GLY A 933 -29.12 13.07 -1.78
N PRO A 934 -29.64 13.48 -0.60
CA PRO A 934 -29.76 14.89 -0.23
C PRO A 934 -28.39 15.58 -0.21
N VAL A 935 -28.26 16.75 -0.84
CA VAL A 935 -27.00 17.52 -0.96
C VAL A 935 -26.35 17.83 0.40
N ALA A 936 -27.14 17.88 1.47
CA ALA A 936 -26.68 18.11 2.84
C ALA A 936 -26.17 16.85 3.58
N SER A 937 -26.34 15.64 3.02
CA SER A 937 -25.91 14.41 3.68
C SER A 937 -24.41 14.17 3.48
N ALA A 938 -23.67 14.00 4.58
CA ALA A 938 -22.25 13.58 4.54
C ALA A 938 -22.08 12.09 4.12
N ILE A 939 -23.20 11.43 3.80
CA ILE A 939 -23.31 10.00 3.46
C ILE A 939 -23.31 9.90 1.94
N GLY A 940 -22.39 9.12 1.36
CA GLY A 940 -22.13 9.09 -0.09
C GLY A 940 -23.37 8.88 -0.97
N ILE A 941 -23.91 7.65 -1.00
CA ILE A 941 -25.16 7.32 -1.71
C ILE A 941 -26.22 6.93 -0.67
N SER A 942 -27.41 7.54 -0.74
CA SER A 942 -28.53 7.28 0.19
C SER A 942 -29.88 7.65 -0.43
N GLY A 943 -30.98 7.24 0.23
CA GLY A 943 -32.33 7.63 -0.18
C GLY A 943 -32.91 6.84 -1.36
N TYR A 944 -32.36 5.66 -1.65
CA TYR A 944 -32.93 4.68 -2.57
C TYR A 944 -33.96 3.78 -1.86
N PRO A 945 -35.03 3.35 -2.55
CA PRO A 945 -36.05 2.47 -1.98
C PRO A 945 -35.48 1.08 -1.67
N LEU A 946 -36.00 0.43 -0.63
CA LEU A 946 -35.60 -0.92 -0.23
C LEU A 946 -36.55 -1.97 -0.86
N PRO A 947 -36.04 -3.14 -1.28
CA PRO A 947 -36.85 -4.16 -1.97
C PRO A 947 -37.98 -4.71 -1.09
N LEU A 948 -39.21 -4.66 -1.60
CA LEU A 948 -40.39 -5.21 -0.91
C LEU A 948 -40.67 -4.58 0.47
N GLU A 949 -40.14 -3.38 0.77
CA GLU A 949 -40.36 -2.69 2.05
C GLU A 949 -41.83 -2.28 2.21
N ASP A 950 -42.40 -1.61 1.20
CA ASP A 950 -43.81 -1.25 1.16
C ASP A 950 -44.72 -2.48 1.30
N TRP A 951 -44.40 -3.57 0.61
CA TRP A 951 -45.17 -4.81 0.71
C TRP A 951 -45.07 -5.46 2.10
N TRP A 952 -43.89 -5.39 2.72
CA TRP A 952 -43.65 -5.98 4.04
C TRP A 952 -44.44 -5.28 5.14
N PHE A 953 -44.46 -3.94 5.12
CA PHE A 953 -45.10 -3.12 6.17
C PHE A 953 -46.52 -2.67 5.83
N CYS A 954 -46.87 -2.43 4.57
CA CYS A 954 -48.21 -1.97 4.16
C CYS A 954 -49.07 -3.09 3.53
N GLY A 955 -48.49 -4.25 3.21
CA GLY A 955 -49.23 -5.38 2.63
C GLY A 955 -49.79 -5.09 1.24
N SER A 956 -51.12 -5.05 1.11
CA SER A 956 -51.82 -4.67 -0.13
C SER A 956 -51.99 -3.16 -0.31
N GLU A 957 -51.80 -2.39 0.77
CA GLU A 957 -51.88 -0.94 0.77
C GLU A 957 -50.57 -0.30 0.28
N LYS A 958 -50.61 0.97 -0.14
CA LYS A 958 -49.44 1.70 -0.66
C LYS A 958 -49.09 2.92 0.19
N SER A 959 -47.80 3.09 0.47
CA SER A 959 -47.25 4.33 1.05
C SER A 959 -46.93 5.37 -0.03
N GLY A 960 -47.08 6.66 0.30
CA GLY A 960 -46.71 7.75 -0.58
C GLY A 960 -47.23 9.13 -0.12
N PRO A 961 -46.81 10.21 -0.80
CA PRO A 961 -47.21 11.58 -0.42
C PRO A 961 -48.73 11.83 -0.47
N ASP A 962 -49.43 11.09 -1.33
CA ASP A 962 -50.87 11.21 -1.58
C ASP A 962 -51.70 10.09 -0.93
N THR A 963 -51.09 9.24 -0.08
CA THR A 963 -51.79 8.15 0.62
C THR A 963 -51.90 8.42 2.12
N GLN A 964 -52.69 7.60 2.82
CA GLN A 964 -52.88 7.72 4.28
C GLN A 964 -51.55 7.57 5.05
N TRP A 965 -50.58 6.84 4.49
CA TRP A 965 -49.27 6.59 5.08
C TRP A 965 -48.16 7.21 4.22
N ILE A 966 -47.52 8.25 4.75
CA ILE A 966 -46.48 9.03 4.04
C ILE A 966 -45.23 8.17 3.75
N SER A 967 -44.93 7.19 4.61
CA SER A 967 -43.79 6.28 4.49
C SER A 967 -44.15 4.86 4.92
N PRO A 968 -43.37 3.84 4.52
CA PRO A 968 -43.56 2.45 4.98
C PRO A 968 -43.48 2.31 6.50
N ASP A 969 -42.67 3.14 7.16
CA ASP A 969 -42.61 3.22 8.63
C ASP A 969 -43.96 3.63 9.24
N ALA A 970 -44.72 4.51 8.57
CA ALA A 970 -46.04 4.91 9.04
C ALA A 970 -47.05 3.75 8.96
N CYS A 971 -46.91 2.83 8.00
CA CYS A 971 -47.70 1.59 7.96
C CYS A 971 -47.32 0.64 9.10
N ARG A 972 -46.01 0.52 9.41
CA ARG A 972 -45.52 -0.33 10.52
C ARG A 972 -46.09 0.10 11.86
N ASP A 973 -46.17 1.40 12.11
CA ASP A 973 -46.55 1.96 13.40
C ASP A 973 -48.09 2.09 13.56
N ASP A 974 -48.87 1.77 12.51
CA ASP A 974 -50.33 1.81 12.54
C ASP A 974 -50.92 0.54 13.17
N ILE A 975 -51.46 0.70 14.38
CA ILE A 975 -52.08 -0.39 15.17
C ILE A 975 -53.33 -0.96 14.46
N LEU A 976 -53.96 -0.21 13.57
CA LEU A 976 -55.18 -0.64 12.86
C LEU A 976 -54.86 -1.49 11.62
N LEU A 977 -53.60 -1.56 11.20
CA LEU A 977 -53.16 -2.27 10.00
C LEU A 977 -52.55 -3.64 10.35
N ASP A 978 -53.42 -4.61 10.71
CA ASP A 978 -53.05 -5.95 11.20
C ASP A 978 -52.81 -7.00 10.09
N SER A 979 -53.31 -6.76 8.87
CA SER A 979 -53.24 -7.70 7.74
C SER A 979 -51.89 -7.74 7.00
N THR A 980 -50.83 -7.20 7.60
CA THR A 980 -49.52 -7.03 6.95
C THR A 980 -48.62 -8.27 7.16
N PRO A 981 -47.74 -8.61 6.20
CA PRO A 981 -46.79 -9.71 6.38
C PRO A 981 -45.89 -9.57 7.61
N ALA A 982 -45.45 -8.34 7.91
CA ALA A 982 -44.65 -8.06 9.10
C ALA A 982 -45.42 -8.36 10.40
N HIS A 983 -46.71 -8.00 10.46
CA HIS A 983 -47.55 -8.26 11.63
C HIS A 983 -47.78 -9.76 11.85
N HIS A 984 -48.15 -10.50 10.80
CA HIS A 984 -48.35 -11.95 10.89
C HIS A 984 -47.10 -12.72 11.32
N ILE A 985 -45.92 -12.32 10.82
CA ILE A 985 -44.67 -12.97 11.22
C ILE A 985 -44.27 -12.54 12.64
N GLY A 986 -44.56 -11.30 13.02
CA GLY A 986 -44.39 -10.81 14.39
C GLY A 986 -45.23 -11.62 15.39
N GLU A 987 -46.49 -11.88 15.06
CA GLU A 987 -47.39 -12.72 15.86
C GLU A 987 -46.92 -14.18 15.90
N LEU A 988 -46.53 -14.76 14.75
CA LEU A 988 -46.03 -16.14 14.66
C LEU A 988 -44.78 -16.37 15.55
N LEU A 989 -43.91 -15.38 15.63
CA LEU A 989 -42.69 -15.41 16.43
C LEU A 989 -42.86 -14.79 17.82
N ASN A 990 -44.08 -14.40 18.20
CA ASN A 990 -44.43 -13.80 19.49
C ASN A 990 -43.66 -12.52 19.85
N LEU A 991 -43.30 -11.70 18.87
CA LEU A 991 -42.40 -10.54 19.04
C LEU A 991 -43.02 -9.34 19.77
N GLY A 992 -44.35 -9.28 19.91
CA GLY A 992 -45.07 -8.14 20.48
C GLY A 992 -45.19 -6.91 19.57
N GLU A 993 -44.42 -6.86 18.49
CA GLU A 993 -44.39 -5.80 17.47
C GLU A 993 -44.23 -6.42 16.06
N PRO A 994 -44.51 -5.69 14.97
CA PRO A 994 -44.29 -6.17 13.60
C PRO A 994 -42.83 -6.57 13.35
N ALA A 995 -42.62 -7.66 12.61
CA ALA A 995 -41.28 -8.20 12.37
C ALA A 995 -40.34 -7.21 11.63
N PRO A 996 -39.06 -7.14 12.01
CA PRO A 996 -38.14 -6.15 11.45
C PRO A 996 -37.87 -6.41 9.96
N TYR A 997 -37.76 -5.35 9.15
CA TYR A 997 -37.47 -5.45 7.72
C TYR A 997 -36.18 -6.22 7.40
N MET A 998 -35.19 -6.19 8.31
CA MET A 998 -33.97 -6.98 8.18
C MET A 998 -34.23 -8.48 8.03
N MET A 999 -35.34 -9.00 8.54
CA MET A 999 -35.76 -10.40 8.37
C MET A 999 -36.17 -10.69 6.92
N MET A 1000 -36.89 -9.76 6.27
CA MET A 1000 -37.22 -9.86 4.84
C MET A 1000 -35.95 -9.90 3.99
N LEU A 1001 -35.04 -8.94 4.20
CA LEU A 1001 -33.76 -8.91 3.48
C LEU A 1001 -32.95 -10.18 3.72
N MET A 1002 -32.95 -10.69 4.95
CA MET A 1002 -32.32 -11.96 5.28
C MET A 1002 -32.90 -13.12 4.46
N LEU A 1003 -34.22 -13.26 4.37
CA LEU A 1003 -34.87 -14.31 3.57
C LEU A 1003 -34.49 -14.20 2.08
N LEU A 1004 -34.53 -12.99 1.52
CA LEU A 1004 -34.12 -12.72 0.14
C LEU A 1004 -32.65 -13.11 -0.10
N SER A 1005 -31.77 -12.77 0.82
CA SER A 1005 -30.33 -13.05 0.72
C SER A 1005 -30.03 -14.55 0.82
N VAL A 1006 -30.70 -15.28 1.72
CA VAL A 1006 -30.55 -16.74 1.87
C VAL A 1006 -31.05 -17.46 0.62
N CYS A 1007 -32.20 -17.04 0.06
CA CYS A 1007 -32.71 -17.56 -1.21
C CYS A 1007 -31.70 -17.35 -2.35
N SER A 1008 -31.10 -16.15 -2.40
CA SER A 1008 -30.05 -15.83 -3.37
C SER A 1008 -28.82 -16.73 -3.24
N VAL A 1009 -28.37 -17.01 -2.01
CA VAL A 1009 -27.26 -17.95 -1.74
C VAL A 1009 -27.59 -19.37 -2.19
N ILE A 1010 -28.79 -19.87 -1.89
CA ILE A 1010 -29.21 -21.22 -2.28
C ILE A 1010 -29.25 -21.34 -3.81
N MET A 1011 -29.81 -20.33 -4.48
CA MET A 1011 -29.89 -20.28 -5.94
C MET A 1011 -28.48 -20.27 -6.57
N VAL A 1012 -27.58 -19.41 -6.09
CA VAL A 1012 -26.20 -19.33 -6.58
C VAL A 1012 -25.42 -20.61 -6.28
N TRP A 1013 -25.58 -21.21 -5.10
CA TRP A 1013 -24.97 -22.50 -4.77
C TRP A 1013 -25.41 -23.56 -5.77
N ALA A 1014 -26.72 -23.68 -6.03
CA ALA A 1014 -27.28 -24.68 -6.94
C ALA A 1014 -26.75 -24.47 -8.37
N LEU A 1015 -26.70 -23.22 -8.84
CA LEU A 1015 -26.12 -22.85 -10.12
C LEU A 1015 -24.64 -23.25 -10.22
N LEU A 1016 -23.81 -22.84 -9.26
CA LEU A 1016 -22.39 -23.15 -9.24
C LEU A 1016 -22.12 -24.66 -9.15
N SER A 1017 -22.91 -25.39 -8.37
CA SER A 1017 -22.77 -26.85 -8.25
C SER A 1017 -22.99 -27.57 -9.58
N ARG A 1018 -23.95 -27.09 -10.39
CA ARG A 1018 -24.20 -27.61 -11.74
C ARG A 1018 -23.09 -27.19 -12.72
N LEU A 1019 -22.69 -25.92 -12.71
CA LEU A 1019 -21.66 -25.40 -13.61
C LEU A 1019 -20.28 -26.03 -13.36
N LEU A 1020 -19.89 -26.20 -12.10
CA LEU A 1020 -18.57 -26.73 -11.73
C LEU A 1020 -18.45 -28.25 -11.90
N SER A 1021 -19.58 -28.98 -11.90
CA SER A 1021 -19.61 -30.40 -12.23
C SER A 1021 -19.64 -30.67 -13.75
N SER A 1022 -19.98 -29.66 -14.54
CA SER A 1022 -19.97 -29.71 -16.00
C SER A 1022 -18.54 -29.80 -16.59
N PRO A 1023 -18.39 -30.08 -17.91
CA PRO A 1023 -17.09 -30.03 -18.58
C PRO A 1023 -16.35 -28.71 -18.39
N TRP A 1024 -17.08 -27.59 -18.35
CA TRP A 1024 -16.50 -26.26 -18.16
C TRP A 1024 -15.72 -26.17 -16.84
N GLY A 1025 -16.29 -26.65 -15.73
CA GLY A 1025 -15.61 -26.67 -14.44
C GLY A 1025 -14.36 -27.55 -14.41
N ARG A 1026 -14.33 -28.64 -15.19
CA ARG A 1026 -13.13 -29.50 -15.31
C ARG A 1026 -12.00 -28.79 -16.06
N VAL A 1027 -12.34 -28.03 -17.11
CA VAL A 1027 -11.36 -27.22 -17.86
C VAL A 1027 -10.77 -26.13 -16.96
N LEU A 1028 -11.60 -25.44 -16.15
CA LEU A 1028 -11.09 -24.46 -15.19
C LEU A 1028 -10.06 -25.03 -14.22
N LYS A 1029 -10.35 -26.23 -13.68
CA LYS A 1029 -9.39 -26.93 -12.81
C LYS A 1029 -8.11 -27.30 -13.54
N ALA A 1030 -8.19 -27.76 -14.78
CA ALA A 1030 -7.01 -28.06 -15.59
C ALA A 1030 -6.15 -26.79 -15.81
N ILE A 1031 -6.78 -25.65 -16.12
CA ILE A 1031 -6.12 -24.35 -16.26
C ILE A 1031 -5.41 -23.94 -14.97
N ARG A 1032 -6.04 -24.15 -13.80
CA ARG A 1032 -5.44 -23.83 -12.50
C ARG A 1032 -4.20 -24.66 -12.18
N GLU A 1033 -4.25 -25.96 -12.48
CA GLU A 1033 -3.12 -26.87 -12.19
C GLU A 1033 -1.94 -26.60 -13.11
N ASP A 1034 -2.20 -26.51 -14.42
CA ASP A 1034 -1.18 -26.21 -15.43
C ASP A 1034 -1.84 -25.60 -16.67
N GLU A 1035 -1.69 -24.28 -16.79
CA GLU A 1035 -2.21 -23.50 -17.91
C GLU A 1035 -1.62 -23.94 -19.25
N GLU A 1036 -0.31 -24.21 -19.29
CA GLU A 1036 0.37 -24.59 -20.53
C GLU A 1036 -0.14 -25.96 -20.99
N VAL A 1037 -0.28 -26.93 -20.09
CA VAL A 1037 -0.83 -28.26 -20.43
C VAL A 1037 -2.26 -28.16 -20.94
N ALA A 1038 -3.12 -27.35 -20.30
CA ALA A 1038 -4.49 -27.14 -20.77
C ALA A 1038 -4.52 -26.54 -22.20
N GLN A 1039 -3.60 -25.63 -22.50
CA GLN A 1039 -3.45 -25.06 -23.84
C GLN A 1039 -3.02 -26.10 -24.89
N HIS A 1040 -2.10 -26.99 -24.55
CA HIS A 1040 -1.63 -28.07 -25.44
C HIS A 1040 -2.74 -29.09 -25.75
N HIS A 1041 -3.72 -29.24 -24.85
CA HIS A 1041 -4.93 -30.02 -25.08
C HIS A 1041 -5.99 -29.30 -25.95
N GLY A 1042 -5.70 -28.09 -26.44
CA GLY A 1042 -6.57 -27.35 -27.35
C GLY A 1042 -7.66 -26.53 -26.67
N HIS A 1043 -7.61 -26.34 -25.35
CA HIS A 1043 -8.55 -25.48 -24.64
C HIS A 1043 -8.15 -24.01 -24.72
N ASP A 1044 -9.09 -23.13 -25.05
CA ASP A 1044 -8.86 -21.68 -25.05
C ASP A 1044 -8.93 -21.13 -23.63
N ILE A 1045 -7.75 -20.92 -23.05
CA ILE A 1045 -7.61 -20.42 -21.68
C ILE A 1045 -8.28 -19.07 -21.49
N LEU A 1046 -8.17 -18.17 -22.47
CA LEU A 1046 -8.59 -16.78 -22.32
C LEU A 1046 -10.10 -16.67 -22.20
N THR A 1047 -10.86 -17.37 -23.05
CA THR A 1047 -12.33 -17.35 -22.97
C THR A 1047 -12.84 -18.04 -21.71
N HIS A 1048 -12.19 -19.12 -21.26
CA HIS A 1048 -12.55 -19.78 -20.00
C HIS A 1048 -12.28 -18.92 -18.77
N LYS A 1049 -11.12 -18.25 -18.71
CA LYS A 1049 -10.81 -17.27 -17.66
C LYS A 1049 -11.77 -16.08 -17.70
N ALA A 1050 -12.08 -15.55 -18.89
CA ALA A 1050 -13.03 -14.46 -19.07
C ALA A 1050 -14.45 -14.81 -18.61
N ALA A 1051 -14.96 -15.98 -19.00
CA ALA A 1051 -16.26 -16.48 -18.56
C ALA A 1051 -16.32 -16.66 -17.05
N SER A 1052 -15.24 -17.19 -16.46
CA SER A 1052 -15.16 -17.35 -15.01
C SER A 1052 -15.13 -16.01 -14.27
N LEU A 1053 -14.41 -15.03 -14.79
CA LEU A 1053 -14.32 -13.69 -14.21
C LEU A 1053 -15.66 -12.94 -14.33
N ALA A 1054 -16.34 -13.05 -15.48
CA ALA A 1054 -17.67 -12.47 -15.71
C ALA A 1054 -18.72 -13.05 -14.75
N LEU A 1055 -18.79 -14.38 -14.63
CA LEU A 1055 -19.76 -15.04 -13.75
C LEU A 1055 -19.49 -14.68 -12.27
N GLY A 1056 -18.24 -14.68 -11.84
CA GLY A 1056 -17.91 -14.30 -10.47
C GLY A 1056 -18.14 -12.82 -10.20
N ALA A 1057 -17.89 -11.93 -11.17
CA ALA A 1057 -18.22 -10.51 -11.08
C ALA A 1057 -19.73 -10.26 -10.93
N ALA A 1058 -20.57 -10.98 -11.67
CA ALA A 1058 -22.03 -10.91 -11.53
C ALA A 1058 -22.50 -11.36 -10.13
N ILE A 1059 -21.93 -12.45 -9.59
CA ILE A 1059 -22.24 -12.93 -8.23
C ILE A 1059 -21.80 -11.90 -7.17
N ALA A 1060 -20.63 -11.28 -7.36
CA ALA A 1060 -20.15 -10.22 -6.48
C ALA A 1060 -21.05 -8.97 -6.52
N ALA A 1061 -21.54 -8.59 -7.70
CA ALA A 1061 -22.47 -7.47 -7.84
C ALA A 1061 -23.81 -7.72 -7.12
N LEU A 1062 -24.33 -8.95 -7.18
CA LEU A 1062 -25.51 -9.35 -6.40
C LEU A 1062 -25.26 -9.21 -4.88
N ALA A 1063 -24.08 -9.60 -4.41
CA ALA A 1063 -23.69 -9.39 -3.02
C ALA A 1063 -23.62 -7.90 -2.66
N GLY A 1064 -23.16 -7.07 -3.58
CA GLY A 1064 -23.12 -5.60 -3.45
C GLY A 1064 -24.49 -4.96 -3.35
N ALA A 1065 -25.45 -5.37 -4.18
CA ALA A 1065 -26.84 -4.92 -4.11
C ALA A 1065 -27.47 -5.21 -2.74
N LEU A 1066 -27.32 -6.45 -2.26
CA LEU A 1066 -27.79 -6.85 -0.91
C LEU A 1066 -27.10 -6.05 0.20
N TRP A 1067 -25.82 -5.73 0.03
CA TRP A 1067 -25.08 -4.93 1.01
C TRP A 1067 -25.51 -3.46 1.01
N ALA A 1068 -25.81 -2.88 -0.15
CA ALA A 1068 -26.37 -1.54 -0.25
C ALA A 1068 -27.71 -1.45 0.49
N TRP A 1069 -28.64 -2.39 0.27
CA TRP A 1069 -29.92 -2.40 0.99
C TRP A 1069 -29.75 -2.62 2.49
N LYS A 1070 -28.80 -3.46 2.89
CA LYS A 1070 -28.45 -3.64 4.31
C LYS A 1070 -27.99 -2.32 4.96
N LEU A 1071 -27.18 -1.53 4.26
CA LEU A 1071 -26.60 -0.30 4.80
C LEU A 1071 -27.54 0.90 4.77
N THR A 1072 -28.61 0.85 3.94
CA THR A 1072 -29.58 1.93 3.64
C THR A 1072 -28.98 3.26 3.10
N GLY A 1073 -27.69 3.45 3.28
CA GLY A 1073 -26.83 4.40 2.60
C GLY A 1073 -25.36 4.08 2.90
N PHE A 1074 -24.44 4.44 2.01
CA PHE A 1074 -23.02 4.11 2.18
C PHE A 1074 -22.09 5.19 1.65
N ASP A 1075 -20.92 5.30 2.27
CA ASP A 1075 -19.84 6.22 1.90
C ASP A 1075 -18.63 5.44 1.34
N ALA A 1076 -17.72 6.10 0.64
CA ALA A 1076 -16.55 5.43 0.04
C ALA A 1076 -15.73 4.54 1.00
N SER A 1077 -15.82 4.77 2.32
CA SER A 1077 -15.08 3.98 3.31
C SER A 1077 -15.53 2.50 3.40
N PHE A 1078 -16.76 2.14 3.00
CA PHE A 1078 -17.22 0.74 2.94
C PHE A 1078 -16.35 -0.11 1.98
N MET A 1079 -15.76 0.53 0.97
CA MET A 1079 -14.91 -0.10 -0.04
C MET A 1079 -13.47 -0.31 0.42
N SER A 1080 -13.09 0.16 1.61
CA SER A 1080 -11.72 0.04 2.09
C SER A 1080 -11.28 -1.44 2.12
N PRO A 1081 -10.17 -1.82 1.44
CA PRO A 1081 -9.78 -3.22 1.30
C PRO A 1081 -9.61 -3.96 2.64
N ALA A 1082 -9.16 -3.23 3.66
CA ALA A 1082 -8.94 -3.74 5.01
C ALA A 1082 -10.22 -4.17 5.73
N ARG A 1083 -11.35 -3.48 5.51
CA ARG A 1083 -12.63 -3.79 6.16
C ARG A 1083 -13.47 -4.80 5.38
N SER A 1084 -13.25 -4.94 4.08
CA SER A 1084 -14.11 -5.75 3.21
C SER A 1084 -13.38 -6.95 2.61
N THR A 1085 -12.53 -6.72 1.60
CA THR A 1085 -11.92 -7.78 0.78
C THR A 1085 -11.05 -8.73 1.62
N PHE A 1086 -10.33 -8.21 2.62
CA PHE A 1086 -9.43 -9.02 3.42
C PHE A 1086 -10.16 -9.98 4.34
N LEU A 1087 -11.34 -9.60 4.84
CA LEU A 1087 -12.20 -10.50 5.62
C LEU A 1087 -12.75 -11.63 4.74
N VAL A 1088 -13.11 -11.34 3.49
CA VAL A 1088 -13.55 -12.37 2.54
C VAL A 1088 -12.39 -13.30 2.15
N TRP A 1089 -11.17 -12.78 2.01
CA TRP A 1089 -9.99 -13.61 1.84
C TRP A 1089 -9.70 -14.49 3.05
N ALA A 1090 -9.89 -13.98 4.27
CA ALA A 1090 -9.79 -14.78 5.47
C ALA A 1090 -10.82 -15.93 5.44
N ALA A 1091 -12.09 -15.61 5.14
CA ALA A 1091 -13.17 -16.61 4.99
C ALA A 1091 -12.82 -17.68 3.94
N PHE A 1092 -12.34 -17.27 2.77
CA PHE A 1092 -11.91 -18.16 1.68
C PHE A 1092 -10.80 -19.14 2.13
N ILE A 1093 -9.80 -18.65 2.85
CA ILE A 1093 -8.66 -19.46 3.31
C ILE A 1093 -9.05 -20.43 4.41
N ILE A 1094 -9.81 -19.95 5.41
CA ILE A 1094 -10.33 -20.77 6.49
C ILE A 1094 -11.22 -21.87 5.93
N GLY A 1095 -12.09 -21.53 4.98
CA GLY A 1095 -12.99 -22.47 4.33
C GLY A 1095 -12.26 -23.56 3.56
N GLY A 1096 -11.26 -23.19 2.75
CA GLY A 1096 -10.47 -24.09 1.92
C GLY A 1096 -10.74 -23.92 0.44
N THR A 1097 -9.66 -23.86 -0.36
CA THR A 1097 -9.73 -23.51 -1.78
C THR A 1097 -10.51 -24.56 -2.58
N SER A 1098 -11.25 -24.13 -3.61
CA SER A 1098 -12.01 -25.01 -4.51
C SER A 1098 -13.08 -25.88 -3.83
N ASN A 1099 -13.61 -25.44 -2.69
CA ASN A 1099 -14.72 -26.11 -2.03
C ASN A 1099 -15.79 -25.11 -1.58
N ASN A 1100 -16.94 -25.08 -2.26
CA ASN A 1100 -18.05 -24.17 -1.93
C ASN A 1100 -18.61 -24.45 -0.52
N ARG A 1101 -18.57 -25.70 -0.03
CA ARG A 1101 -18.99 -26.03 1.35
C ARG A 1101 -18.04 -25.39 2.37
N GLY A 1102 -16.75 -25.40 2.05
CA GLY A 1102 -15.72 -24.69 2.80
C GLY A 1102 -15.99 -23.19 2.88
N MET A 1103 -16.35 -22.56 1.75
CA MET A 1103 -16.67 -21.12 1.72
C MET A 1103 -17.77 -20.74 2.70
N VAL A 1104 -18.82 -21.54 2.80
CA VAL A 1104 -19.92 -21.28 3.75
C VAL A 1104 -19.45 -21.35 5.20
N VAL A 1105 -18.69 -22.39 5.57
CA VAL A 1105 -18.14 -22.52 6.93
C VAL A 1105 -17.17 -21.38 7.24
N GLY A 1106 -16.30 -21.02 6.28
CA GLY A 1106 -15.34 -19.92 6.43
C GLY A 1106 -16.01 -18.56 6.59
N ALA A 1107 -17.00 -18.25 5.76
CA ALA A 1107 -17.79 -17.02 5.85
C ALA A 1107 -18.54 -16.94 7.19
N PHE A 1108 -19.11 -18.05 7.65
CA PHE A 1108 -19.78 -18.13 8.94
C PHE A 1108 -18.84 -17.80 10.09
N ILE A 1109 -17.65 -18.40 10.13
CA ILE A 1109 -16.66 -18.13 11.18
C ILE A 1109 -16.29 -16.64 11.23
N ILE A 1110 -16.03 -16.03 10.07
CA ILE A 1110 -15.62 -14.62 9.99
C ILE A 1110 -16.75 -13.68 10.42
N VAL A 1111 -17.96 -13.87 9.90
CA VAL A 1111 -19.10 -13.01 10.23
C VAL A 1111 -19.48 -13.15 11.70
N LEU A 1112 -19.55 -14.38 12.22
CA LEU A 1112 -19.86 -14.64 13.62
C LEU A 1112 -18.84 -13.96 14.56
N MET A 1113 -17.55 -14.08 14.23
CA MET A 1113 -16.49 -13.41 14.96
C MET A 1113 -16.68 -11.89 14.94
N GLU A 1114 -17.03 -11.31 13.79
CA GLU A 1114 -17.31 -9.88 13.68
C GLU A 1114 -18.43 -9.42 14.63
N PHE A 1115 -19.52 -10.17 14.74
CA PHE A 1115 -20.59 -9.85 15.67
C PHE A 1115 -20.19 -10.01 17.14
N VAL A 1116 -19.45 -11.08 17.49
CA VAL A 1116 -18.94 -11.27 18.86
C VAL A 1116 -18.09 -10.07 19.29
N PHE A 1117 -17.23 -9.56 18.42
CA PHE A 1117 -16.41 -8.39 18.73
C PHE A 1117 -17.23 -7.11 18.82
N ASN A 1118 -18.24 -6.91 17.96
CA ASN A 1118 -19.11 -5.75 18.09
C ASN A 1118 -19.88 -5.77 19.44
N VAL A 1119 -20.25 -6.96 19.93
CA VAL A 1119 -20.82 -7.11 21.28
C VAL A 1119 -19.79 -6.81 22.35
N LEU A 1120 -18.55 -7.29 22.24
CA LEU A 1120 -17.47 -6.98 23.18
C LEU A 1120 -17.15 -5.48 23.23
N VAL A 1121 -17.14 -4.79 22.09
CA VAL A 1121 -16.97 -3.32 22.01
C VAL A 1121 -18.10 -2.63 22.76
N ALA A 1122 -19.36 -3.01 22.50
CA ALA A 1122 -20.50 -2.43 23.21
C ALA A 1122 -20.42 -2.71 24.72
N ALA A 1123 -19.98 -3.92 25.10
CA ALA A 1123 -19.85 -4.36 26.48
C ALA A 1123 -18.82 -3.56 27.30
N GLN A 1124 -17.89 -2.83 26.67
CA GLN A 1124 -17.00 -1.91 27.38
C GLN A 1124 -17.73 -0.66 27.91
N GLY A 1125 -18.90 -0.33 27.35
CA GLY A 1125 -19.64 0.89 27.69
C GLY A 1125 -20.52 0.79 28.94
N SER A 1126 -20.89 -0.41 29.39
CA SER A 1126 -21.74 -0.61 30.57
C SER A 1126 -21.59 -2.01 31.17
N SER A 1127 -21.61 -2.12 32.50
CA SER A 1127 -21.58 -3.38 33.26
C SER A 1127 -22.78 -4.28 33.02
N ASP A 1128 -23.89 -3.71 32.57
CA ASP A 1128 -25.16 -4.43 32.39
C ASP A 1128 -25.22 -5.17 31.05
N LEU A 1129 -24.23 -4.95 30.18
CA LEU A 1129 -24.17 -5.56 28.86
C LEU A 1129 -23.50 -6.95 28.90
N PRO A 1130 -23.94 -7.89 28.05
CA PRO A 1130 -23.37 -9.22 28.01
C PRO A 1130 -21.90 -9.19 27.60
N LEU A 1131 -21.11 -10.10 28.16
CA LEU A 1131 -19.65 -10.21 27.96
C LEU A 1131 -18.79 -9.09 28.58
N HIS A 1132 -19.36 -8.18 29.38
CA HIS A 1132 -18.59 -7.13 30.08
C HIS A 1132 -17.39 -7.70 30.86
N VAL A 1133 -17.59 -8.75 31.67
CA VAL A 1133 -16.51 -9.42 32.43
C VAL A 1133 -15.40 -9.96 31.51
N THR A 1134 -15.74 -10.34 30.28
CA THR A 1134 -14.73 -10.81 29.31
C THR A 1134 -13.98 -9.64 28.70
N ALA A 1135 -14.67 -8.55 28.35
CA ALA A 1135 -14.04 -7.32 27.87
C ALA A 1135 -13.08 -6.75 28.93
N ASP A 1136 -13.54 -6.62 30.18
CA ASP A 1136 -12.75 -6.16 31.33
C ASP A 1136 -11.49 -7.01 31.59
N ARG A 1137 -11.57 -8.34 31.43
CA ARG A 1137 -10.40 -9.23 31.50
C ARG A 1137 -9.40 -9.01 30.37
N ILE A 1138 -9.88 -8.68 29.18
CA ILE A 1138 -9.01 -8.39 28.03
C ILE A 1138 -8.35 -7.03 28.22
N ASP A 1139 -9.12 -6.03 28.69
CA ASP A 1139 -8.61 -4.69 29.00
C ASP A 1139 -7.54 -4.75 30.10
N SER A 1140 -7.81 -5.41 31.23
CA SER A 1140 -6.82 -5.58 32.31
C SER A 1140 -5.57 -6.35 31.87
N LEU A 1141 -5.71 -7.37 31.01
CA LEU A 1141 -4.54 -8.07 30.44
C LEU A 1141 -3.72 -7.14 29.55
N PHE A 1142 -4.39 -6.34 28.72
CA PHE A 1142 -3.73 -5.38 27.82
C PHE A 1142 -3.03 -4.28 28.61
N GLU A 1143 -3.71 -3.70 29.60
CA GLU A 1143 -3.15 -2.74 30.55
C GLU A 1143 -1.89 -3.31 31.22
N TRP A 1144 -1.94 -4.55 31.72
CA TRP A 1144 -0.79 -5.21 32.31
C TRP A 1144 0.36 -5.39 31.31
N ILE A 1145 0.09 -5.79 30.06
CA ILE A 1145 1.12 -5.94 29.02
C ILE A 1145 1.84 -4.62 28.71
N ILE A 1146 1.09 -3.51 28.72
CA ILE A 1146 1.60 -2.19 28.37
C ILE A 1146 2.34 -1.52 29.54
N THR A 1147 1.86 -1.70 30.77
CA THR A 1147 2.43 -1.06 31.98
C THR A 1147 3.59 -1.86 32.57
N ASN A 1148 3.50 -3.19 32.62
CA ASN A 1148 4.48 -4.06 33.28
C ASN A 1148 5.42 -4.76 32.27
N GLN A 1149 6.08 -3.96 31.43
CA GLN A 1149 6.86 -4.46 30.29
C GLN A 1149 8.07 -5.33 30.71
N TRP A 1150 8.67 -5.05 31.87
CA TRP A 1150 9.75 -5.86 32.45
C TRP A 1150 9.28 -7.27 32.78
N ASP A 1151 8.13 -7.42 33.44
CA ASP A 1151 7.56 -8.72 33.79
C ASP A 1151 7.25 -9.53 32.53
N VAL A 1152 6.64 -8.90 31.54
CA VAL A 1152 6.37 -9.53 30.24
C VAL A 1152 7.67 -9.98 29.57
N ALA A 1153 8.72 -9.15 29.56
CA ALA A 1153 10.01 -9.49 28.99
C ALA A 1153 10.66 -10.70 29.69
N THR A 1154 10.54 -10.80 31.03
CA THR A 1154 11.06 -11.96 31.78
C THR A 1154 10.34 -13.26 31.40
N ILE A 1155 9.01 -13.23 31.22
CA ILE A 1155 8.23 -14.40 30.78
C ILE A 1155 8.69 -14.90 29.41
N PHE A 1156 8.88 -13.98 28.46
CA PHE A 1156 9.40 -14.33 27.14
C PHE A 1156 10.86 -14.83 27.19
N ALA A 1157 11.70 -14.27 28.06
CA ALA A 1157 13.07 -14.74 28.28
C ALA A 1157 13.09 -16.16 28.87
N ILE A 1158 12.21 -16.48 29.81
CA ILE A 1158 12.02 -17.83 30.34
C ILE A 1158 11.58 -18.77 29.21
N MET A 1159 10.62 -18.36 28.38
CA MET A 1159 10.20 -19.15 27.22
C MET A 1159 11.34 -19.40 26.23
N ALA A 1160 12.20 -18.40 25.99
CA ALA A 1160 13.38 -18.53 25.15
C ALA A 1160 14.36 -19.55 25.76
N LEU A 1161 14.61 -19.47 27.07
CA LEU A 1161 15.47 -20.39 27.80
C LEU A 1161 14.93 -21.82 27.75
N VAL A 1162 13.63 -22.03 27.96
CA VAL A 1162 12.97 -23.34 27.79
C VAL A 1162 13.13 -23.82 26.35
N GLY A 1163 12.96 -22.94 25.36
CA GLY A 1163 13.18 -23.26 23.95
C GLY A 1163 14.61 -23.70 23.65
N TYR A 1164 15.60 -23.02 24.23
CA TYR A 1164 17.02 -23.37 24.11
C TYR A 1164 17.33 -24.73 24.77
N ILE A 1165 16.85 -24.95 26.00
CA ILE A 1165 17.03 -26.20 26.74
C ILE A 1165 16.38 -27.38 26.00
N THR A 1166 15.17 -27.21 25.50
CA THR A 1166 14.43 -28.25 24.76
C THR A 1166 14.88 -28.40 23.31
N ARG A 1167 15.79 -27.54 22.82
CA ARG A 1167 16.15 -27.39 21.40
C ARG A 1167 14.93 -27.23 20.47
N SER A 1168 13.87 -26.63 20.98
CA SER A 1168 12.71 -26.26 20.17
C SER A 1168 12.96 -24.91 19.53
N GLU A 1169 13.34 -24.91 18.24
CA GLU A 1169 13.56 -23.67 17.48
C GLU A 1169 12.34 -22.74 17.55
N ARG A 1170 11.12 -23.29 17.51
CA ARG A 1170 9.89 -22.48 17.54
C ARG A 1170 9.71 -21.75 18.85
N LEU A 1171 9.93 -22.44 19.97
CA LEU A 1171 9.76 -21.84 21.30
C LEU A 1171 10.87 -20.82 21.59
N PHE A 1172 12.09 -21.14 21.16
CA PHE A 1172 13.21 -20.21 21.23
C PHE A 1172 12.96 -18.95 20.40
N ASP A 1173 12.48 -19.10 19.16
CA ASP A 1173 12.23 -17.97 18.26
C ASP A 1173 11.13 -17.05 18.80
N ILE A 1174 10.04 -17.61 19.34
CA ILE A 1174 8.95 -16.82 19.96
C ILE A 1174 9.43 -16.14 21.24
N GLY A 1175 10.10 -16.88 22.13
CA GLY A 1175 10.64 -16.34 23.38
C GLY A 1175 11.65 -15.23 23.14
N PHE A 1176 12.63 -15.46 22.26
CA PHE A 1176 13.67 -14.49 21.95
C PHE A 1176 13.11 -13.24 21.28
N SER A 1177 12.17 -13.41 20.34
CA SER A 1177 11.57 -12.26 19.63
C SER A 1177 10.68 -11.43 20.55
N GLY A 1178 9.80 -12.08 21.34
CA GLY A 1178 8.96 -11.38 22.31
C GLY A 1178 9.79 -10.69 23.40
N GLY A 1179 10.82 -11.38 23.92
CA GLY A 1179 11.73 -10.82 24.92
C GLY A 1179 12.47 -9.60 24.38
N ALA A 1180 12.95 -9.63 23.13
CA ALA A 1180 13.61 -8.49 22.50
C ALA A 1180 12.67 -7.29 22.32
N VAL A 1181 11.41 -7.52 21.91
CA VAL A 1181 10.41 -6.46 21.71
C VAL A 1181 10.05 -5.80 23.04
N PHE A 1182 9.72 -6.59 24.07
CA PHE A 1182 9.31 -6.05 25.37
C PHE A 1182 10.48 -5.48 26.17
N LEU A 1183 11.70 -5.99 25.98
CA LEU A 1183 12.89 -5.37 26.55
C LEU A 1183 13.17 -4.02 25.89
N PHE A 1184 13.06 -3.91 24.56
CA PHE A 1184 13.15 -2.62 23.88
C PHE A 1184 12.06 -1.66 24.37
N ALA A 1185 10.81 -2.12 24.44
CA ALA A 1185 9.71 -1.34 24.99
C ALA A 1185 10.07 -0.81 26.38
N ALA A 1186 10.53 -1.66 27.29
CA ALA A 1186 10.83 -1.28 28.67
C ALA A 1186 11.95 -0.24 28.80
N PHE A 1187 12.87 -0.19 27.82
CA PHE A 1187 13.94 0.81 27.77
C PHE A 1187 13.55 2.10 27.04
N ALA A 1188 12.75 2.00 25.98
CA ALA A 1188 12.48 3.12 25.07
C ALA A 1188 11.12 3.79 25.29
N LEU A 1189 10.17 3.10 25.92
CA LEU A 1189 8.82 3.58 26.18
C LEU A 1189 8.67 3.90 27.67
N GLY A 1190 9.04 5.12 28.06
CA GLY A 1190 8.77 5.64 29.40
C GLY A 1190 7.27 5.89 29.65
N GLU A 1191 6.91 6.22 30.89
CA GLU A 1191 5.52 6.52 31.29
C GLU A 1191 4.90 7.63 30.44
N ARG A 1192 5.71 8.62 30.05
CA ARG A 1192 5.29 9.70 29.15
C ARG A 1192 4.74 9.18 27.82
N SER A 1193 5.47 8.28 27.17
CA SER A 1193 5.03 7.68 25.91
C SER A 1193 3.68 6.98 26.07
N ILE A 1194 3.40 6.41 27.24
CA ILE A 1194 2.11 5.78 27.55
C ILE A 1194 1.03 6.86 27.67
N ASN A 1195 1.26 7.90 28.49
CA ASN A 1195 0.30 8.98 28.71
C ASN A 1195 -0.07 9.75 27.42
N GLU A 1196 0.91 10.01 26.55
CA GLU A 1196 0.68 10.69 25.26
C GLU A 1196 -0.02 9.79 24.22
N SER A 1197 0.11 8.47 24.37
CA SER A 1197 -0.51 7.50 23.45
C SER A 1197 -2.00 7.26 23.76
N PHE A 1198 -2.42 7.40 25.02
CA PHE A 1198 -3.77 7.10 25.48
C PHE A 1198 -4.50 8.35 25.99
N PHE A 1199 -5.72 8.58 25.51
CA PHE A 1199 -6.53 9.75 25.91
C PHE A 1199 -6.80 9.75 27.43
N ALA A 1200 -6.45 10.85 28.10
CA ALA A 1200 -6.55 11.01 29.56
C ALA A 1200 -5.78 9.95 30.40
N GLY A 1201 -4.80 9.27 29.81
CA GLY A 1201 -3.98 8.26 30.50
C GLY A 1201 -4.69 6.92 30.79
N VAL A 1202 -5.93 6.73 30.33
CA VAL A 1202 -6.67 5.47 30.54
C VAL A 1202 -6.25 4.45 29.47
N VAL A 1203 -5.50 3.43 29.89
CA VAL A 1203 -5.07 2.34 29.03
C VAL A 1203 -6.24 1.36 28.85
N SER A 1204 -6.89 1.40 27.69
CA SER A 1204 -7.95 0.45 27.33
C SER A 1204 -7.63 -0.21 25.99
N ALA A 1205 -7.97 -1.50 25.85
CA ALA A 1205 -7.86 -2.19 24.58
C ALA A 1205 -9.12 -1.90 23.78
N ASP A 1206 -9.05 -1.02 22.79
CA ASP A 1206 -10.19 -0.87 21.88
C ASP A 1206 -10.43 -2.20 21.15
N MET A 1207 -11.57 -2.83 21.47
CA MET A 1207 -11.93 -4.17 21.00
C MET A 1207 -12.08 -4.22 19.47
N VAL A 1208 -12.31 -3.07 18.82
CA VAL A 1208 -12.33 -2.95 17.36
C VAL A 1208 -10.96 -3.32 16.77
N TYR A 1209 -9.87 -2.95 17.44
CA TYR A 1209 -8.51 -3.27 16.99
C TYR A 1209 -8.05 -4.65 17.43
N VAL A 1210 -8.49 -5.13 18.60
CA VAL A 1210 -8.28 -6.53 19.01
C VAL A 1210 -8.88 -7.49 17.98
N LYS A 1211 -10.09 -7.20 17.48
CA LYS A 1211 -10.73 -7.91 16.37
C LYS A 1211 -9.81 -8.00 15.16
N LEU A 1212 -9.24 -6.87 14.72
CA LEU A 1212 -8.36 -6.80 13.56
C LEU A 1212 -7.10 -7.66 13.74
N MET A 1213 -6.49 -7.61 14.92
CA MET A 1213 -5.32 -8.44 15.26
C MET A 1213 -5.66 -9.93 15.17
N LEU A 1214 -6.80 -10.33 15.74
CA LEU A 1214 -7.22 -11.73 15.77
C LEU A 1214 -7.54 -12.28 14.38
N ILE A 1215 -8.13 -11.47 13.49
CA ILE A 1215 -8.31 -11.84 12.07
C ILE A 1215 -6.95 -12.19 11.45
N GLY A 1216 -5.94 -11.32 11.62
CA GLY A 1216 -4.60 -11.57 11.10
C GLY A 1216 -3.95 -12.83 11.69
N CYS A 1217 -4.07 -13.03 13.01
CA CYS A 1217 -3.60 -14.23 13.70
C CYS A 1217 -4.29 -15.50 13.18
N LEU A 1218 -5.60 -15.44 12.97
CA LEU A 1218 -6.41 -16.56 12.50
C LEU A 1218 -6.05 -16.93 11.06
N MET A 1219 -5.83 -15.95 10.18
CA MET A 1219 -5.32 -16.19 8.82
C MET A 1219 -3.97 -16.93 8.84
N LEU A 1220 -3.02 -16.44 9.64
CA LEU A 1220 -1.70 -17.06 9.76
C LEU A 1220 -1.77 -18.47 10.35
N PHE A 1221 -2.57 -18.66 11.40
CA PHE A 1221 -2.78 -19.95 12.04
C PHE A 1221 -3.40 -20.95 11.05
N SER A 1222 -4.45 -20.54 10.35
CA SER A 1222 -5.11 -21.36 9.33
C SER A 1222 -4.12 -21.83 8.27
N LEU A 1223 -3.34 -20.91 7.67
CA LEU A 1223 -2.35 -21.25 6.66
C LEU A 1223 -1.21 -22.14 7.19
N LYS A 1224 -0.76 -21.91 8.43
CA LYS A 1224 0.38 -22.60 9.04
C LYS A 1224 0.05 -24.04 9.44
N PHE A 1225 -1.14 -24.29 9.97
CA PHE A 1225 -1.54 -25.62 10.45
C PHE A 1225 -2.39 -26.40 9.45
N ASN A 1226 -3.15 -25.71 8.61
CA ASN A 1226 -4.04 -26.32 7.64
C ASN A 1226 -4.03 -25.54 6.32
N SER A 1227 -2.92 -25.64 5.59
CA SER A 1227 -2.68 -24.89 4.35
C SER A 1227 -3.71 -25.12 3.24
N LYS A 1228 -4.56 -26.16 3.35
CA LYS A 1228 -5.66 -26.44 2.42
C LYS A 1228 -7.04 -25.98 2.93
N GLY A 1229 -7.12 -25.34 4.10
CA GLY A 1229 -8.35 -24.91 4.77
C GLY A 1229 -9.12 -26.03 5.47
N LEU A 1230 -10.14 -25.67 6.26
CA LEU A 1230 -10.92 -26.58 7.10
C LEU A 1230 -11.57 -27.71 6.28
N LEU A 1231 -12.17 -27.35 5.14
CA LEU A 1231 -12.78 -28.25 4.18
C LEU A 1231 -12.01 -28.18 2.85
N PRO A 1232 -10.93 -28.96 2.70
CA PRO A 1232 -10.12 -28.93 1.49
C PRO A 1232 -10.90 -29.40 0.25
N GLU A 1233 -10.36 -29.13 -0.94
CA GLU A 1233 -10.88 -29.67 -2.18
C GLU A 1233 -10.96 -31.21 -2.15
N VAL A 1234 -12.07 -31.73 -2.67
CA VAL A 1234 -12.29 -33.16 -2.86
C VAL A 1234 -11.79 -33.56 -4.25
N PRO A 1235 -10.74 -34.37 -4.37
CA PRO A 1235 -10.26 -34.82 -5.67
C PRO A 1235 -11.30 -35.72 -6.32
N VAL A 1236 -11.70 -35.41 -7.55
CA VAL A 1236 -12.64 -36.21 -8.34
C VAL A 1236 -11.86 -36.89 -9.47
N ARG A 1237 -11.77 -38.22 -9.42
CA ARG A 1237 -11.28 -39.01 -10.56
C ARG A 1237 -12.49 -39.36 -11.44
N PRO A 1238 -12.49 -39.06 -12.75
CA PRO A 1238 -13.55 -39.55 -13.62
C PRO A 1238 -13.59 -41.08 -13.57
N SER A 1239 -14.79 -41.66 -13.55
CA SER A 1239 -14.95 -43.10 -13.72
C SER A 1239 -14.32 -43.50 -15.05
N ARG A 1240 -13.48 -44.53 -15.05
CA ARG A 1240 -13.01 -45.12 -16.31
C ARG A 1240 -14.26 -45.56 -17.08
N PRO A 1241 -14.36 -45.26 -18.39
CA PRO A 1241 -15.46 -45.79 -19.19
C PRO A 1241 -15.45 -47.31 -19.07
N GLU A 1242 -16.60 -47.88 -18.70
CA GLU A 1242 -16.83 -49.33 -18.67
C GLU A 1242 -16.83 -49.83 -20.13
N GLY A 1243 -15.65 -50.12 -20.66
CA GLY A 1243 -15.47 -50.54 -22.06
C GLY A 1243 -14.04 -50.90 -22.42
N GLY A 1244 -13.21 -51.22 -21.42
CA GLY A 1244 -11.80 -51.59 -21.59
C GLY A 1244 -11.41 -52.74 -20.66
N GLU A 1245 -12.29 -53.73 -20.51
CA GLU A 1245 -11.84 -55.10 -20.30
C GLU A 1245 -11.49 -55.64 -21.68
N LEU A 1246 -10.19 -55.68 -22.01
CA LEU A 1246 -9.54 -56.60 -22.96
C LEU A 1246 -8.08 -56.14 -23.23
N SER A 1247 -7.19 -56.43 -22.29
CA SER A 1247 -5.92 -57.13 -22.54
C SER A 1247 -5.23 -57.36 -21.20
N GLU A 1248 -5.03 -58.64 -20.86
CA GLU A 1248 -4.19 -59.11 -19.75
C GLU A 1248 -2.81 -58.44 -19.68
#